data_AF-A0A5E8HAJ7-F1
#
_entry.id   AF-A0A5E8HAJ7-F1
#
_cell.length_a   1.000
_cell.length_b   1.000
_cell.length_c   1.000
_cell.angle_alpha   90.00
_cell.angle_beta   90.00
_cell.angle_gamma   90.00
#
_symmetry.space_group_name_H-M   'P 1'
#
loop_
_entity.id
_entity.type
_entity.pdbx_description
1 polymer ?
#
loop_
_entity_poly.entity_id
_entity_poly.type
_entity_poly.pdbx_seq_one_letter_code
_entity_poly.pdbx_strand_id
1 'polypeptide(L)'
;MALKKLSPKGEWFVDPSGRKVILRGVNLGGDTKVPYPNGGTQFPTDFSDHKEVSFIGRPFPLEEAESHFTRLKLWGFNVLRLLTTWEAVEHKGPGEYDEAYLNYFTEIVRLAGEYGFYVFIDFHQDVWSRMTGGDGAPGWIFEKLGIDYQKLSEADAAIVMQRAYDYSNPGIRQENNYPTMCWSQNYRYAGNGILWTLFFGGRDFAPHFLIDGKNVQDYLQDHYLGCMKQIAERVKDFDFVLGFDSLNEPGKGFIGRAMNDRGLINKEEDPAKPGLAWSPIDALYSSHGHSVDLPYLTLKVWKGGFVPSKTVTVNQNQVSIWLPESPGDPFQLEGAYTITKDGTPFIEKNDFFQQVNGKEIDFDRDYLIPFMRTVGKTIQAIRSDWMVFIEREASDAFTNPHLNGEVPPLSVNAAHWYDILTLLFKTFLYPIAIDTLTKRPVFGRSGIESMYIRQLTGIKDTANSVPGKIPSLVGEFGIPFDLQGGKAYKEWKKGNHSPKIWKRHVMALDAMYNAMDSLFLSNTLWNYTASNENDLMVGDGWNQEDLSIYSKDQVIPGSDPDVYGGGGRAIEGFCRPYAAMIQGTPIKMEYQLETREFVLEWISDLEIPEPSLIKIPRFVYPNGVQIVLSNAEKISETNGELTVKGNGGKSSVTLRPL
;
A
#
# COMPACT_ATOMS: atom_id res chain seq x y z
N MET A 1 24.05 3.26 -18.19
CA MET A 1 23.50 2.28 -19.15
C MET A 1 21.99 2.28 -18.98
N ALA A 2 21.23 2.20 -20.08
CA ALA A 2 19.79 2.03 -19.99
C ALA A 2 19.46 0.71 -19.26
N LEU A 3 18.53 0.76 -18.31
CA LEU A 3 18.01 -0.45 -17.66
C LEU A 3 17.29 -1.30 -18.71
N LYS A 4 17.49 -2.60 -18.64
CA LYS A 4 16.87 -3.56 -19.57
C LYS A 4 15.56 -4.05 -18.98
N LYS A 5 14.55 -4.28 -19.82
CA LYS A 5 13.27 -4.87 -19.42
C LYS A 5 13.47 -6.19 -18.66
N LEU A 6 12.75 -6.34 -17.55
CA LEU A 6 12.70 -7.58 -16.78
C LEU A 6 11.48 -8.41 -17.17
N SER A 7 11.57 -9.73 -17.00
CA SER A 7 10.46 -10.66 -17.21
C SER A 7 10.31 -11.63 -16.03
N PRO A 8 9.09 -12.11 -15.73
CA PRO A 8 8.89 -13.17 -14.76
C PRO A 8 9.28 -14.53 -15.35
N LYS A 9 10.06 -15.33 -14.60
CA LYS A 9 10.39 -16.72 -14.95
C LYS A 9 10.31 -17.58 -13.68
N GLY A 10 9.17 -18.25 -13.51
CA GLY A 10 8.86 -18.93 -12.26
C GLY A 10 8.80 -17.92 -11.11
N GLU A 11 9.46 -18.23 -9.99
CA GLU A 11 9.49 -17.36 -8.80
C GLU A 11 10.43 -16.13 -8.94
N TRP A 12 11.12 -15.96 -10.07
CA TRP A 12 12.17 -14.95 -10.23
C TRP A 12 11.82 -13.88 -11.25
N PHE A 13 12.18 -12.63 -10.97
CA PHE A 13 12.44 -11.64 -12.01
C PHE A 13 13.76 -11.99 -12.67
N VAL A 14 13.81 -11.95 -14.00
CA VAL A 14 15.02 -12.19 -14.77
C VAL A 14 15.27 -11.08 -15.77
N ASP A 15 16.55 -10.70 -15.91
CA ASP A 15 16.98 -9.80 -16.97
C ASP A 15 17.20 -10.56 -18.30
N PRO A 16 17.46 -9.87 -19.43
CA PRO A 16 17.63 -10.55 -20.73
C PRO A 16 18.85 -11.48 -20.82
N SER A 17 19.81 -11.37 -19.89
CA SER A 17 20.96 -12.27 -19.82
C SER A 17 20.68 -13.53 -19.00
N GLY A 18 19.55 -13.57 -18.28
CA GLY A 18 19.16 -14.67 -17.40
C GLY A 18 19.53 -14.47 -15.93
N ARG A 19 20.12 -13.33 -15.54
CA ARG A 19 20.41 -13.05 -14.13
C ARG A 19 19.10 -12.97 -13.35
N LYS A 20 19.10 -13.57 -12.16
CA LYS A 20 18.00 -13.39 -11.20
C LYS A 20 18.09 -12.01 -10.59
N VAL A 21 16.98 -11.30 -10.51
CA VAL A 21 16.93 -9.90 -10.05
C VAL A 21 16.15 -9.81 -8.75
N ILE A 22 16.70 -9.08 -7.79
CA ILE A 22 16.02 -8.68 -6.56
C ILE A 22 15.72 -7.18 -6.69
N LEU A 23 14.43 -6.85 -6.67
CA LEU A 23 13.95 -5.48 -6.67
C LEU A 23 13.82 -5.01 -5.21
N ARG A 24 14.56 -3.97 -4.83
CA ARG A 24 14.51 -3.36 -3.50
C ARG A 24 14.33 -1.86 -3.65
N GLY A 25 13.27 -1.34 -3.07
CA GLY A 25 12.82 0.02 -3.34
C GLY A 25 11.97 0.63 -2.25
N VAL A 26 11.27 1.68 -2.65
CA VAL A 26 10.28 2.39 -1.84
C VAL A 26 8.97 2.55 -2.60
N ASN A 27 7.91 2.73 -1.85
CA ASN A 27 6.71 3.41 -2.34
C ASN A 27 7.03 4.90 -2.50
N LEU A 28 6.69 5.46 -3.66
CA LEU A 28 6.95 6.86 -3.99
C LEU A 28 5.68 7.50 -4.56
N GLY A 29 5.02 8.40 -3.85
CA GLY A 29 5.24 8.80 -2.46
C GLY A 29 3.91 9.11 -1.81
N GLY A 30 3.81 8.97 -0.48
CA GLY A 30 2.56 9.19 0.26
C GLY A 30 1.89 10.53 -0.05
N ASP A 31 2.68 11.51 -0.50
CA ASP A 31 2.24 12.78 -1.07
C ASP A 31 1.14 12.65 -2.15
N THR A 32 1.17 11.59 -2.98
CA THR A 32 0.24 11.40 -4.10
C THR A 32 -1.20 11.09 -3.64
N LYS A 33 -1.40 10.74 -2.37
CA LYS A 33 -2.75 10.53 -1.79
C LYS A 33 -3.59 11.80 -1.76
N VAL A 34 -2.97 12.98 -1.85
CA VAL A 34 -3.66 14.27 -1.69
C VAL A 34 -3.24 15.32 -2.72
N PRO A 35 -4.13 16.25 -3.10
CA PRO A 35 -3.80 17.35 -4.00
C PRO A 35 -2.60 18.20 -3.52
N TYR A 36 -1.90 18.81 -4.46
CA TYR A 36 -0.82 19.77 -4.22
C TYR A 36 -1.32 21.21 -4.49
N PRO A 37 -0.83 22.23 -3.76
CA PRO A 37 0.10 22.18 -2.63
C PRO A 37 -0.55 21.90 -1.26
N ASN A 38 -1.84 22.19 -1.09
CA ASN A 38 -2.51 22.23 0.23
C ASN A 38 -3.64 21.20 0.37
N GLY A 39 -3.50 20.01 -0.22
CA GLY A 39 -4.54 18.97 -0.19
C GLY A 39 -4.52 18.05 1.04
N GLY A 40 -3.55 18.20 1.94
CA GLY A 40 -3.37 17.33 3.12
C GLY A 40 -4.60 17.28 4.04
N THR A 41 -4.77 16.17 4.76
CA THR A 41 -5.96 15.94 5.60
C THR A 41 -6.01 16.81 6.85
N GLN A 42 -4.92 17.52 7.15
CA GLN A 42 -4.85 18.54 8.21
C GLN A 42 -5.53 19.87 7.83
N PHE A 43 -6.07 20.02 6.62
CA PHE A 43 -6.79 21.22 6.19
C PHE A 43 -8.30 20.99 6.16
N PRO A 44 -9.13 21.93 6.65
CA PRO A 44 -10.58 21.81 6.56
C PRO A 44 -11.04 21.90 5.11
N THR A 45 -12.02 21.07 4.74
CA THR A 45 -12.66 21.12 3.42
C THR A 45 -14.05 20.49 3.47
N ASP A 46 -14.91 20.87 2.54
CA ASP A 46 -16.16 20.18 2.21
C ASP A 46 -16.08 19.44 0.86
N PHE A 47 -14.89 19.45 0.22
CA PHE A 47 -14.60 18.87 -1.08
C PHE A 47 -15.41 19.46 -2.25
N SER A 48 -16.01 20.64 -2.09
CA SER A 48 -16.70 21.34 -3.19
C SER A 48 -15.77 21.72 -4.34
N ASP A 49 -14.46 21.80 -4.08
CA ASP A 49 -13.39 22.11 -5.02
C ASP A 49 -12.86 20.89 -5.78
N HIS A 50 -13.42 19.69 -5.61
CA HIS A 50 -12.82 18.45 -6.12
C HIS A 50 -12.59 18.42 -7.64
N LYS A 51 -13.28 19.25 -8.43
CA LYS A 51 -13.11 19.35 -9.89
C LYS A 51 -11.98 20.30 -10.32
N GLU A 52 -11.43 21.07 -9.39
CA GLU A 52 -10.42 22.11 -9.61
C GLU A 52 -9.10 21.81 -8.90
N VAL A 53 -8.98 20.62 -8.29
CA VAL A 53 -7.75 20.18 -7.61
C VAL A 53 -6.62 19.92 -8.60
N SER A 54 -5.37 19.94 -8.12
CA SER A 54 -4.20 19.59 -8.92
C SER A 54 -3.33 18.57 -8.20
N PHE A 55 -2.77 17.65 -8.96
CA PHE A 55 -1.76 16.69 -8.49
C PHE A 55 -0.38 16.95 -9.12
N ILE A 56 -0.24 18.03 -9.90
CA ILE A 56 1.06 18.48 -10.40
C ILE A 56 1.90 18.92 -9.20
N GLY A 57 3.10 18.36 -9.07
CA GLY A 57 3.95 18.49 -7.88
C GLY A 57 3.87 17.30 -6.92
N ARG A 58 3.12 16.24 -7.24
CA ARG A 58 3.14 14.95 -6.54
C ARG A 58 3.90 13.89 -7.37
N PRO A 59 4.84 13.11 -6.83
CA PRO A 59 5.24 13.01 -5.44
C PRO A 59 6.06 14.22 -4.93
N PHE A 60 6.65 15.01 -5.83
CA PHE A 60 7.38 16.25 -5.52
C PHE A 60 7.52 17.13 -6.77
N PRO A 61 7.74 18.45 -6.66
CA PRO A 61 8.03 19.31 -7.80
C PRO A 61 9.25 18.83 -8.63
N LEU A 62 9.24 19.07 -9.94
CA LEU A 62 10.31 18.58 -10.84
C LEU A 62 11.69 19.13 -10.48
N GLU A 63 11.74 20.37 -9.97
CA GLU A 63 12.96 21.02 -9.52
C GLU A 63 13.60 20.35 -8.28
N GLU A 64 12.83 19.55 -7.52
CA GLU A 64 13.31 18.80 -6.36
C GLU A 64 13.72 17.36 -6.71
N ALA A 65 13.37 16.90 -7.92
CA ALA A 65 13.53 15.51 -8.34
C ALA A 65 14.98 15.01 -8.26
N GLU A 66 15.94 15.84 -8.66
CA GLU A 66 17.37 15.48 -8.60
C GLU A 66 17.81 15.11 -7.19
N SER A 67 17.41 15.89 -6.17
CA SER A 67 17.76 15.64 -4.78
C SER A 67 17.14 14.34 -4.27
N HIS A 68 15.86 14.11 -4.57
CA HIS A 68 15.13 12.93 -4.13
C HIS A 68 15.63 11.65 -4.80
N PHE A 69 15.81 11.64 -6.12
CA PHE A 69 16.32 10.47 -6.81
C PHE A 69 17.79 10.17 -6.49
N THR A 70 18.62 11.19 -6.29
CA THR A 70 20.01 11.01 -5.83
C THR A 70 20.06 10.31 -4.47
N ARG A 71 19.24 10.76 -3.52
CA ARG A 71 19.14 10.17 -2.17
C ARG A 71 18.77 8.69 -2.23
N LEU A 72 17.66 8.38 -2.93
CA LEU A 72 17.16 7.02 -3.05
C LEU A 72 18.20 6.09 -3.70
N LYS A 73 18.92 6.58 -4.71
CA LYS A 73 19.96 5.83 -5.41
C LYS A 73 21.15 5.52 -4.51
N LEU A 74 21.60 6.51 -3.74
CA LEU A 74 22.72 6.38 -2.82
C LEU A 74 22.39 5.46 -1.63
N TRP A 75 21.12 5.35 -1.24
CA TRP A 75 20.65 4.32 -0.29
C TRP A 75 20.61 2.90 -0.87
N GLY A 76 20.85 2.74 -2.18
CA GLY A 76 20.99 1.45 -2.85
C GLY A 76 19.70 0.91 -3.47
N PHE A 77 18.60 1.67 -3.46
CA PHE A 77 17.35 1.26 -4.09
C PHE A 77 17.49 1.13 -5.61
N ASN A 78 16.73 0.21 -6.21
CA ASN A 78 16.72 -0.05 -7.66
C ASN A 78 15.32 -0.11 -8.28
N VAL A 79 14.25 -0.02 -7.47
CA VAL A 79 12.86 0.00 -7.94
C VAL A 79 12.06 1.06 -7.20
N LEU A 80 11.02 1.60 -7.84
CA LEU A 80 10.02 2.47 -7.26
C LEU A 80 8.64 1.89 -7.55
N ARG A 81 7.82 1.69 -6.51
CA ARG A 81 6.36 1.61 -6.65
C ARG A 81 5.87 3.04 -6.76
N LEU A 82 5.65 3.52 -7.98
CA LEU A 82 5.35 4.93 -8.25
C LEU A 82 3.84 5.12 -8.24
N LEU A 83 3.36 5.85 -7.24
CA LEU A 83 1.95 6.06 -6.99
C LEU A 83 1.38 7.16 -7.91
N THR A 84 0.17 6.90 -8.39
CA THR A 84 -0.80 7.85 -8.94
C THR A 84 -2.17 7.49 -8.34
N THR A 85 -3.15 8.37 -8.41
CA THR A 85 -4.54 8.03 -8.05
C THR A 85 -5.44 8.15 -9.28
N TRP A 86 -6.63 7.55 -9.23
CA TRP A 86 -7.65 7.77 -10.27
C TRP A 86 -8.05 9.26 -10.29
N GLU A 87 -8.21 9.88 -9.13
CA GLU A 87 -8.50 11.31 -9.00
C GLU A 87 -7.45 12.18 -9.68
N ALA A 88 -6.16 11.87 -9.54
CA ALA A 88 -5.11 12.63 -10.19
C ALA A 88 -5.26 12.70 -11.73
N VAL A 89 -5.76 11.62 -12.34
CA VAL A 89 -5.92 11.52 -13.79
C VAL A 89 -7.25 12.09 -14.27
N GLU A 90 -8.34 11.96 -13.51
CA GLU A 90 -9.72 12.23 -13.98
C GLU A 90 -10.58 12.92 -12.91
N HIS A 91 -10.04 13.92 -12.18
CA HIS A 91 -10.78 14.64 -11.13
C HIS A 91 -11.94 15.50 -11.65
N LYS A 92 -11.80 16.06 -12.87
CA LYS A 92 -12.73 17.06 -13.41
C LYS A 92 -14.08 16.46 -13.79
N GLY A 93 -14.09 15.25 -14.34
CA GLY A 93 -15.29 14.58 -14.79
C GLY A 93 -15.00 13.33 -15.62
N PRO A 94 -16.02 12.51 -15.89
CA PRO A 94 -15.87 11.27 -16.64
C PRO A 94 -15.37 11.54 -18.08
N GLY A 95 -14.22 10.97 -18.42
CA GLY A 95 -13.53 11.13 -19.70
C GLY A 95 -12.75 12.44 -19.84
N GLU A 96 -12.75 13.30 -18.82
CA GLU A 96 -12.00 14.57 -18.81
C GLU A 96 -10.65 14.38 -18.11
N TYR A 97 -9.69 13.82 -18.85
CA TYR A 97 -8.35 13.54 -18.32
C TYR A 97 -7.52 14.82 -18.14
N ASP A 98 -6.76 14.90 -17.03
CA ASP A 98 -5.81 15.98 -16.79
C ASP A 98 -4.51 15.76 -17.59
N GLU A 99 -4.50 16.29 -18.81
CA GLU A 99 -3.35 16.28 -19.71
C GLU A 99 -2.09 16.92 -19.12
N ALA A 100 -2.23 17.94 -18.27
CA ALA A 100 -1.08 18.59 -17.66
C ALA A 100 -0.45 17.70 -16.59
N TYR A 101 -1.26 17.07 -15.74
CA TYR A 101 -0.80 16.05 -14.80
C TYR A 101 -0.14 14.87 -15.51
N LEU A 102 -0.76 14.33 -16.57
CA LEU A 102 -0.24 13.19 -17.31
C LEU A 102 1.14 13.48 -17.94
N ASN A 103 1.36 14.68 -18.46
CA ASN A 103 2.67 15.12 -18.97
C ASN A 103 3.71 15.21 -17.85
N TYR A 104 3.33 15.81 -16.72
CA TYR A 104 4.19 15.93 -15.55
C TYR A 104 4.56 14.55 -14.95
N PHE A 105 3.61 13.63 -14.81
CA PHE A 105 3.86 12.27 -14.31
C PHE A 105 4.79 11.49 -15.25
N THR A 106 4.63 11.66 -16.56
CA THR A 106 5.53 11.06 -17.56
C THR A 106 6.97 11.55 -17.40
N GLU A 107 7.16 12.83 -17.06
CA GLU A 107 8.48 13.39 -16.80
C GLU A 107 9.11 12.82 -15.50
N ILE A 108 8.33 12.63 -14.44
CA ILE A 108 8.78 11.93 -13.24
C ILE A 108 9.23 10.50 -13.57
N VAL A 109 8.47 9.77 -14.38
CA VAL A 109 8.84 8.41 -14.83
C VAL A 109 10.15 8.44 -15.63
N ARG A 110 10.29 9.39 -16.57
CA ARG A 110 11.50 9.56 -17.39
C ARG A 110 12.73 9.80 -16.51
N LEU A 111 12.63 10.71 -15.54
CA LEU A 111 13.69 11.03 -14.59
C LEU A 111 14.05 9.82 -13.73
N ALA A 112 13.09 9.06 -13.22
CA ALA A 112 13.36 7.83 -12.46
C ALA A 112 14.26 6.86 -13.25
N GLY A 113 14.03 6.72 -14.55
CA GLY A 113 14.87 5.93 -15.46
C GLY A 113 16.31 6.46 -15.58
N GLU A 114 16.51 7.77 -15.66
CA GLU A 114 17.85 8.39 -15.71
C GLU A 114 18.69 8.10 -14.45
N TYR A 115 18.02 8.00 -13.30
CA TYR A 115 18.68 7.64 -12.05
C TYR A 115 18.88 6.14 -11.88
N GLY A 116 18.34 5.31 -12.78
CA GLY A 116 18.54 3.86 -12.79
C GLY A 116 17.57 3.13 -11.88
N PHE A 117 16.33 3.60 -11.80
CA PHE A 117 15.22 2.89 -11.15
C PHE A 117 14.35 2.15 -12.16
N TYR A 118 14.02 0.90 -11.83
CA TYR A 118 12.83 0.27 -12.37
C TYR A 118 11.58 0.92 -11.75
N VAL A 119 10.48 0.94 -12.50
CA VAL A 119 9.22 1.51 -12.04
C VAL A 119 8.10 0.53 -12.31
N PHE A 120 7.21 0.33 -11.34
CA PHE A 120 5.85 -0.13 -11.63
C PHE A 120 4.87 0.89 -11.08
N ILE A 121 3.80 1.11 -11.84
CA ILE A 121 2.85 2.19 -11.59
C ILE A 121 1.72 1.65 -10.74
N ASP A 122 1.50 2.27 -9.60
CA ASP A 122 0.44 1.93 -8.66
C ASP A 122 -0.68 2.95 -8.75
N PHE A 123 -1.89 2.47 -9.07
CA PHE A 123 -3.12 3.25 -8.93
C PHE A 123 -3.61 3.10 -7.51
N HIS A 124 -3.10 3.99 -6.68
CA HIS A 124 -3.25 3.95 -5.25
C HIS A 124 -4.63 4.42 -4.81
N GLN A 125 -5.11 3.81 -3.73
CA GLN A 125 -6.28 4.23 -3.00
C GLN A 125 -6.17 3.70 -1.56
N ASP A 126 -6.73 4.43 -0.62
CA ASP A 126 -7.10 3.91 0.68
C ASP A 126 -8.55 4.29 0.94
N VAL A 127 -9.36 3.32 1.39
CA VAL A 127 -10.78 3.51 1.71
C VAL A 127 -11.53 4.36 0.67
N TRP A 128 -11.26 4.05 -0.60
CA TRP A 128 -11.88 4.52 -1.83
C TRP A 128 -11.57 5.95 -2.28
N SER A 129 -11.75 6.97 -1.45
CA SER A 129 -11.71 8.38 -1.87
C SER A 129 -11.51 9.35 -0.70
N ARG A 130 -11.08 10.57 -1.00
CA ARG A 130 -11.00 11.68 -0.02
C ARG A 130 -12.34 11.95 0.65
N MET A 131 -13.44 11.84 -0.09
CA MET A 131 -14.80 12.06 0.43
C MET A 131 -15.26 10.95 1.39
N THR A 132 -14.62 9.77 1.36
CA THR A 132 -14.88 8.66 2.28
C THR A 132 -13.79 8.49 3.34
N GLY A 133 -12.95 9.51 3.52
CA GLY A 133 -11.93 9.56 4.57
C GLY A 133 -10.57 9.00 4.20
N GLY A 134 -10.30 8.73 2.92
CA GLY A 134 -9.00 8.28 2.44
C GLY A 134 -8.55 8.98 1.15
N ASP A 135 -8.28 8.23 0.09
CA ASP A 135 -7.83 8.73 -1.21
C ASP A 135 -8.09 7.72 -2.34
N GLY A 136 -7.87 8.12 -3.60
CA GLY A 136 -7.97 7.24 -4.76
C GLY A 136 -8.93 7.74 -5.82
N ALA A 137 -10.22 7.45 -5.65
CA ALA A 137 -11.26 7.69 -6.64
C ALA A 137 -11.77 9.16 -6.64
N PRO A 138 -12.10 9.73 -7.82
CA PRO A 138 -12.53 11.11 -7.96
C PRO A 138 -13.94 11.39 -7.41
N GLY A 139 -14.15 12.64 -6.98
CA GLY A 139 -15.41 13.09 -6.37
C GLY A 139 -16.66 13.02 -7.27
N TRP A 140 -16.51 13.11 -8.59
CA TRP A 140 -17.66 13.09 -9.51
C TRP A 140 -18.42 11.75 -9.47
N ILE A 141 -17.79 10.67 -8.99
CA ILE A 141 -18.42 9.35 -8.85
C ILE A 141 -19.63 9.43 -7.93
N PHE A 142 -19.52 10.16 -6.81
CA PHE A 142 -20.60 10.31 -5.84
C PHE A 142 -21.81 11.00 -6.48
N GLU A 143 -21.58 12.08 -7.23
CA GLU A 143 -22.63 12.78 -7.98
C GLU A 143 -23.33 11.84 -8.98
N LYS A 144 -22.56 11.04 -9.73
CA LYS A 144 -23.08 10.07 -10.70
C LYS A 144 -23.88 8.93 -10.05
N LEU A 145 -23.57 8.58 -8.80
CA LEU A 145 -24.32 7.62 -8.00
C LEU A 145 -25.52 8.23 -7.29
N GLY A 146 -25.70 9.55 -7.34
CA GLY A 146 -26.74 10.23 -6.59
C GLY A 146 -26.45 10.34 -5.09
N ILE A 147 -25.17 10.33 -4.70
CA ILE A 147 -24.70 10.50 -3.33
C ILE A 147 -24.18 11.94 -3.14
N ASP A 148 -24.71 12.63 -2.13
CA ASP A 148 -24.22 13.91 -1.63
C ASP A 148 -22.99 13.67 -0.75
N TYR A 149 -21.81 13.74 -1.39
CA TYR A 149 -20.54 13.48 -0.73
C TYR A 149 -20.23 14.46 0.43
N GLN A 150 -20.84 15.65 0.44
CA GLN A 150 -20.62 16.65 1.49
C GLN A 150 -21.28 16.24 2.81
N LYS A 151 -22.29 15.35 2.75
CA LYS A 151 -23.04 14.84 3.89
C LYS A 151 -22.49 13.56 4.47
N LEU A 152 -21.54 12.88 3.82
CA LEU A 152 -21.03 11.58 4.26
C LEU A 152 -20.54 11.60 5.71
N SER A 153 -19.77 12.63 6.09
CA SER A 153 -19.28 12.75 7.47
C SER A 153 -20.38 13.14 8.46
N GLU A 154 -21.33 13.98 8.06
CA GLU A 154 -22.41 14.43 8.95
C GLU A 154 -23.43 13.31 9.23
N ALA A 155 -23.62 12.42 8.26
CA ALA A 155 -24.49 11.25 8.34
C ALA A 155 -23.82 10.04 9.04
N ASP A 156 -22.61 10.19 9.59
CA ASP A 156 -21.79 9.08 10.09
C ASP A 156 -21.61 7.94 9.05
N ALA A 157 -21.61 8.28 7.75
CA ALA A 157 -21.43 7.36 6.64
C ALA A 157 -19.96 7.24 6.19
N ALA A 158 -19.08 8.08 6.74
CA ALA A 158 -17.63 7.97 6.70
C ALA A 158 -17.00 8.80 7.84
N ILE A 159 -15.86 8.35 8.36
CA ILE A 159 -14.99 9.12 9.25
C ILE A 159 -14.02 9.92 8.38
N VAL A 160 -14.17 11.24 8.35
CA VAL A 160 -13.31 12.13 7.54
C VAL A 160 -12.53 13.05 8.48
N MET A 161 -11.20 12.94 8.49
CA MET A 161 -10.33 13.75 9.36
C MET A 161 -10.62 15.25 9.20
N GLN A 162 -10.79 15.71 7.96
CA GLN A 162 -11.03 17.11 7.61
C GLN A 162 -12.33 17.70 8.21
N ARG A 163 -13.24 16.83 8.66
CA ARG A 163 -14.55 17.18 9.24
C ARG A 163 -14.60 16.86 10.73
N ALA A 164 -13.89 15.83 11.17
CA ALA A 164 -13.82 15.40 12.56
C ALA A 164 -12.92 16.31 13.42
N TYR A 165 -11.89 16.92 12.83
CA TYR A 165 -10.94 17.75 13.56
C TYR A 165 -11.54 19.08 14.03
N ASP A 166 -11.20 19.46 15.27
CA ASP A 166 -11.43 20.80 15.81
C ASP A 166 -10.24 21.71 15.44
N TYR A 167 -10.43 22.51 14.40
CA TYR A 167 -9.41 23.43 13.90
C TYR A 167 -9.14 24.63 14.81
N SER A 168 -9.95 24.84 15.86
CA SER A 168 -9.65 25.84 16.89
C SER A 168 -8.55 25.39 17.86
N ASN A 169 -8.18 24.09 17.82
CA ASN A 169 -7.16 23.48 18.66
C ASN A 169 -6.04 22.81 17.82
N PRO A 170 -5.14 23.61 17.18
CA PRO A 170 -4.09 23.08 16.31
C PRO A 170 -2.93 22.43 17.09
N GLY A 171 -2.23 21.48 16.44
CA GLY A 171 -0.90 21.02 16.88
C GLY A 171 -0.88 19.88 17.90
N ILE A 172 -1.99 19.18 18.10
CA ILE A 172 -2.06 17.96 18.93
C ILE A 172 -2.87 16.91 18.18
N ARG A 173 -2.43 15.65 18.23
CA ARG A 173 -3.25 14.52 17.78
C ARG A 173 -4.57 14.50 18.56
N GLN A 174 -5.70 14.57 17.85
CA GLN A 174 -7.02 14.69 18.49
C GLN A 174 -7.65 13.30 18.74
N GLU A 175 -7.08 12.51 19.66
CA GLU A 175 -7.52 11.12 19.93
C GLU A 175 -9.01 10.98 20.28
N ASN A 176 -9.65 12.04 20.81
CA ASN A 176 -11.08 12.03 21.12
C ASN A 176 -11.96 12.21 19.88
N ASN A 177 -11.47 12.95 18.87
CA ASN A 177 -12.23 13.31 17.67
C ASN A 177 -11.91 12.38 16.49
N TYR A 178 -10.62 12.08 16.31
CA TYR A 178 -10.10 11.20 15.28
C TYR A 178 -8.97 10.33 15.88
N PRO A 179 -9.33 9.17 16.46
CA PRO A 179 -8.37 8.26 17.07
C PRO A 179 -7.31 7.79 16.07
N THR A 180 -6.09 7.56 16.55
CA THR A 180 -4.99 7.00 15.74
C THR A 180 -5.46 5.77 14.94
N MET A 181 -5.14 5.72 13.63
CA MET A 181 -5.47 4.63 12.70
C MET A 181 -6.98 4.34 12.51
N CYS A 182 -7.89 5.25 12.89
CA CYS A 182 -9.32 5.02 12.74
C CYS A 182 -9.81 5.04 11.30
N TRP A 183 -9.06 5.65 10.38
CA TRP A 183 -9.40 5.76 8.95
C TRP A 183 -9.72 4.41 8.31
N SER A 184 -8.98 3.35 8.67
CA SER A 184 -9.17 1.98 8.16
C SER A 184 -10.54 1.40 8.51
N GLN A 185 -11.23 1.95 9.51
CA GLN A 185 -12.57 1.51 9.86
C GLN A 185 -13.59 1.88 8.78
N ASN A 186 -13.30 2.87 7.93
CA ASN A 186 -14.18 3.34 6.86
C ASN A 186 -14.59 2.22 5.91
N TYR A 187 -13.80 1.16 5.71
CA TYR A 187 -14.17 -0.01 4.89
C TYR A 187 -15.54 -0.63 5.27
N ARG A 188 -16.03 -0.42 6.50
CA ARG A 188 -17.34 -0.92 6.95
C ARG A 188 -18.47 0.11 6.94
N TYR A 189 -18.16 1.39 6.74
CA TYR A 189 -19.16 2.46 6.72
C TYR A 189 -19.86 2.51 5.37
N ALA A 190 -21.05 3.10 5.34
CA ALA A 190 -21.92 3.10 4.16
C ALA A 190 -21.23 3.59 2.89
N GLY A 191 -20.43 4.66 2.95
CA GLY A 191 -19.75 5.20 1.77
C GLY A 191 -18.87 4.15 1.07
N ASN A 192 -17.94 3.51 1.79
CA ASN A 192 -17.10 2.46 1.24
C ASN A 192 -17.88 1.18 0.93
N GLY A 193 -18.75 0.76 1.84
CA GLY A 193 -19.52 -0.48 1.69
C GLY A 193 -20.33 -0.49 0.39
N ILE A 194 -20.99 0.62 0.07
CA ILE A 194 -21.73 0.80 -1.18
C ILE A 194 -20.77 0.83 -2.38
N LEU A 195 -19.77 1.71 -2.36
CA LEU A 195 -18.89 1.96 -3.51
C LEU A 195 -18.11 0.71 -3.95
N TRP A 196 -17.51 -0.02 -3.00
CA TRP A 196 -16.79 -1.26 -3.31
C TRP A 196 -17.71 -2.35 -3.86
N THR A 197 -18.93 -2.44 -3.32
CA THR A 197 -19.92 -3.43 -3.79
C THR A 197 -20.34 -3.12 -5.22
N LEU A 198 -20.58 -1.84 -5.55
CA LEU A 198 -20.94 -1.42 -6.90
C LEU A 198 -19.77 -1.56 -7.89
N PHE A 199 -18.54 -1.26 -7.46
CA PHE A 199 -17.34 -1.38 -8.30
C PHE A 199 -17.07 -2.82 -8.72
N PHE A 200 -17.20 -3.79 -7.81
CA PHE A 200 -16.90 -5.19 -8.11
C PHE A 200 -18.12 -6.00 -8.56
N GLY A 201 -19.27 -5.80 -7.92
CA GLY A 201 -20.47 -6.64 -8.06
C GLY A 201 -21.72 -5.89 -8.51
N GLY A 202 -21.60 -4.69 -9.08
CA GLY A 202 -22.75 -3.90 -9.54
C GLY A 202 -23.64 -4.62 -10.56
N ARG A 203 -23.12 -5.54 -11.37
CA ARG A 203 -23.97 -6.35 -12.28
C ARG A 203 -24.84 -7.36 -11.54
N ASP A 204 -24.37 -7.89 -10.42
CA ASP A 204 -25.05 -8.95 -9.69
C ASP A 204 -25.95 -8.39 -8.58
N PHE A 205 -25.52 -7.33 -7.91
CA PHE A 205 -26.22 -6.74 -6.76
C PHE A 205 -26.96 -5.44 -7.08
N ALA A 206 -26.72 -4.84 -8.25
CA ALA A 206 -27.39 -3.63 -8.73
C ALA A 206 -27.65 -3.65 -10.26
N PRO A 207 -28.17 -4.76 -10.85
CA PRO A 207 -28.25 -4.94 -12.30
C PRO A 207 -28.97 -3.82 -13.05
N HIS A 208 -30.00 -3.22 -12.44
CA HIS A 208 -30.80 -2.16 -13.05
C HIS A 208 -30.29 -0.75 -12.73
N PHE A 209 -29.24 -0.61 -11.94
CA PHE A 209 -28.65 0.69 -11.63
C PHE A 209 -27.71 1.14 -12.75
N LEU A 210 -28.20 2.07 -13.57
CA LEU A 210 -27.51 2.55 -14.75
C LEU A 210 -27.01 3.98 -14.57
N ILE A 211 -25.77 4.24 -14.95
CA ILE A 211 -25.17 5.58 -15.09
C ILE A 211 -24.94 5.82 -16.57
N ASP A 212 -25.52 6.88 -17.11
CA ASP A 212 -25.44 7.24 -18.54
C ASP A 212 -25.77 6.06 -19.47
N GLY A 213 -26.77 5.24 -19.08
CA GLY A 213 -27.25 4.08 -19.84
C GLY A 213 -26.42 2.80 -19.68
N LYS A 214 -25.43 2.79 -18.78
CA LYS A 214 -24.50 1.68 -18.56
C LYS A 214 -24.56 1.18 -17.12
N ASN A 215 -24.46 -0.13 -16.89
CA ASN A 215 -24.41 -0.66 -15.53
C ASN A 215 -23.24 -0.04 -14.74
N VAL A 216 -23.50 0.30 -13.48
CA VAL A 216 -22.56 1.00 -12.60
C VAL A 216 -21.19 0.33 -12.49
N GLN A 217 -21.11 -1.00 -12.41
CA GLN A 217 -19.84 -1.71 -12.34
C GLN A 217 -18.99 -1.40 -13.57
N ASP A 218 -19.59 -1.53 -14.76
CA ASP A 218 -18.87 -1.31 -16.01
C ASP A 218 -18.55 0.15 -16.23
N TYR A 219 -19.42 1.05 -15.78
CA TYR A 219 -19.16 2.48 -15.80
C TYR A 219 -17.91 2.81 -14.98
N LEU A 220 -17.86 2.39 -13.71
CA LEU A 220 -16.72 2.69 -12.83
C LEU A 220 -15.43 2.01 -13.30
N GLN A 221 -15.48 0.73 -13.65
CA GLN A 221 -14.29 0.00 -14.09
C GLN A 221 -13.74 0.55 -15.41
N ASP A 222 -14.56 0.90 -16.39
CA ASP A 222 -14.06 1.44 -17.66
C ASP A 222 -13.40 2.81 -17.50
N HIS A 223 -13.89 3.67 -16.61
CA HIS A 223 -13.25 4.96 -16.33
C HIS A 223 -11.90 4.78 -15.62
N TYR A 224 -11.84 3.91 -14.61
CA TYR A 224 -10.57 3.54 -13.96
C TYR A 224 -9.55 2.97 -14.96
N LEU A 225 -9.97 2.01 -15.80
CA LEU A 225 -9.12 1.42 -16.84
C LEU A 225 -8.74 2.44 -17.94
N GLY A 226 -9.62 3.40 -18.22
CA GLY A 226 -9.36 4.53 -19.11
C GLY A 226 -8.19 5.38 -18.61
N CYS A 227 -8.15 5.67 -17.31
CA CYS A 227 -7.05 6.38 -16.67
C CYS A 227 -5.73 5.60 -16.74
N MET A 228 -5.76 4.29 -16.44
CA MET A 228 -4.60 3.42 -16.61
C MET A 228 -4.08 3.44 -18.05
N LYS A 229 -4.99 3.38 -19.03
CA LYS A 229 -4.65 3.44 -20.46
C LYS A 229 -3.94 4.75 -20.82
N GLN A 230 -4.38 5.88 -20.27
CA GLN A 230 -3.75 7.19 -20.53
C GLN A 230 -2.29 7.22 -20.07
N ILE A 231 -1.99 6.69 -18.89
CA ILE A 231 -0.61 6.62 -18.40
C ILE A 231 0.18 5.60 -19.21
N ALA A 232 -0.38 4.41 -19.44
CA ALA A 232 0.25 3.35 -20.23
C ALA A 232 0.72 3.86 -21.61
N GLU A 233 -0.13 4.55 -22.37
CA GLU A 233 0.25 5.08 -23.69
C GLU A 233 1.46 6.03 -23.65
N ARG A 234 1.63 6.78 -22.56
CA ARG A 234 2.72 7.76 -22.38
C ARG A 234 4.04 7.13 -21.95
N VAL A 235 3.99 6.01 -21.22
CA VAL A 235 5.18 5.36 -20.64
C VAL A 235 5.63 4.11 -21.40
N LYS A 236 4.94 3.74 -22.48
CA LYS A 236 5.21 2.50 -23.25
C LYS A 236 6.61 2.39 -23.82
N ASP A 237 7.29 3.50 -24.09
CA ASP A 237 8.62 3.51 -24.68
C ASP A 237 9.75 3.34 -23.63
N PHE A 238 9.40 3.26 -22.33
CA PHE A 238 10.37 3.10 -21.25
C PHE A 238 10.52 1.62 -20.82
N ASP A 239 11.62 0.98 -21.22
CA ASP A 239 11.91 -0.42 -20.87
C ASP A 239 12.05 -0.71 -19.37
N PHE A 240 12.37 0.32 -18.57
CA PHE A 240 12.45 0.20 -17.12
C PHE A 240 11.09 0.24 -16.42
N VAL A 241 10.01 0.52 -17.17
CA VAL A 241 8.64 0.38 -16.68
C VAL A 241 8.23 -1.10 -16.76
N LEU A 242 8.14 -1.70 -15.59
CA LEU A 242 7.89 -3.13 -15.39
C LEU A 242 6.45 -3.50 -15.72
N GLY A 243 5.51 -2.64 -15.35
CA GLY A 243 4.08 -2.87 -15.53
C GLY A 243 3.25 -2.02 -14.57
N PHE A 244 2.05 -2.50 -14.27
CA PHE A 244 1.07 -1.78 -13.46
C PHE A 244 0.58 -2.66 -12.31
N ASP A 245 0.37 -2.01 -11.18
CA ASP A 245 -0.49 -2.51 -10.13
C ASP A 245 -1.94 -2.52 -10.57
N SER A 246 -2.65 -3.55 -10.13
CA SER A 246 -4.05 -3.74 -10.51
C SER A 246 -4.97 -2.77 -9.79
N LEU A 247 -4.83 -2.68 -8.48
CA LEU A 247 -5.52 -1.77 -7.57
C LEU A 247 -4.96 -2.01 -6.17
N ASN A 248 -4.48 -0.96 -5.51
CA ASN A 248 -3.96 -1.05 -4.14
C ASN A 248 -5.04 -1.57 -3.17
N GLU A 249 -4.73 -2.58 -2.36
CA GLU A 249 -5.57 -3.11 -1.25
C GLU A 249 -7.10 -3.12 -1.50
N PRO A 250 -7.60 -3.88 -2.51
CA PRO A 250 -8.98 -3.78 -2.96
C PRO A 250 -9.99 -4.22 -1.88
N GLY A 251 -10.92 -3.33 -1.55
CA GLY A 251 -12.01 -3.59 -0.60
C GLY A 251 -13.11 -4.47 -1.18
N LYS A 252 -13.74 -5.31 -0.34
CA LYS A 252 -14.86 -6.19 -0.75
C LYS A 252 -16.23 -5.51 -0.68
N GLY A 253 -16.32 -4.36 -0.01
CA GLY A 253 -17.60 -3.76 0.36
C GLY A 253 -18.43 -4.73 1.19
N PHE A 254 -19.68 -4.97 0.79
CA PHE A 254 -20.59 -5.93 1.41
C PHE A 254 -20.51 -7.33 0.78
N ILE A 255 -19.74 -7.53 -0.29
CA ILE A 255 -19.67 -8.81 -1.01
C ILE A 255 -19.15 -9.91 -0.07
N GLY A 256 -19.91 -11.00 0.04
CA GLY A 256 -19.67 -12.13 0.92
C GLY A 256 -20.28 -11.99 2.33
N ARG A 257 -20.90 -10.85 2.66
CA ARG A 257 -21.50 -10.59 3.98
C ARG A 257 -23.00 -10.86 4.00
N ALA A 258 -23.49 -11.42 5.11
CA ALA A 258 -24.92 -11.44 5.37
C ALA A 258 -25.41 -10.04 5.75
N MET A 259 -26.64 -9.68 5.37
CA MET A 259 -27.21 -8.34 5.58
C MET A 259 -27.18 -7.90 7.05
N ASN A 260 -27.37 -8.83 7.98
CA ASN A 260 -27.39 -8.57 9.43
C ASN A 260 -26.08 -8.85 10.16
N ASP A 261 -24.99 -9.18 9.46
CA ASP A 261 -23.73 -9.55 10.10
C ASP A 261 -22.95 -8.31 10.58
N ARG A 262 -22.94 -8.09 11.90
CA ARG A 262 -22.15 -7.04 12.56
C ARG A 262 -20.70 -7.44 12.86
N GLY A 263 -20.25 -8.65 12.49
CA GLY A 263 -18.88 -9.12 12.74
C GLY A 263 -18.53 -9.22 14.23
N LEU A 264 -19.51 -9.52 15.09
CA LEU A 264 -19.31 -9.58 16.55
C LEU A 264 -18.60 -10.86 17.02
N ILE A 265 -18.61 -11.90 16.19
CA ILE A 265 -18.02 -13.20 16.51
C ILE A 265 -16.61 -13.23 15.91
N ASN A 266 -15.61 -13.40 16.76
CA ASN A 266 -14.22 -13.50 16.32
C ASN A 266 -14.00 -14.88 15.66
N LYS A 267 -14.18 -14.97 14.34
CA LYS A 267 -13.86 -16.17 13.55
C LYS A 267 -12.40 -16.11 13.09
N GLU A 268 -11.81 -17.27 12.82
CA GLU A 268 -10.41 -17.33 12.34
C GLU A 268 -10.27 -16.73 10.92
N GLU A 269 -11.23 -17.05 10.05
CA GLU A 269 -11.32 -16.57 8.67
C GLU A 269 -11.78 -15.10 8.55
N ASP A 270 -12.38 -14.56 9.62
CA ASP A 270 -12.95 -13.21 9.68
C ASP A 270 -12.92 -12.67 11.12
N PRO A 271 -11.78 -12.13 11.55
CA PRO A 271 -11.61 -11.64 12.91
C PRO A 271 -12.35 -10.32 13.15
N ALA A 272 -12.85 -10.14 14.37
CA ALA A 272 -13.51 -8.90 14.78
C ALA A 272 -12.54 -7.70 14.70
N LYS A 273 -13.01 -6.57 14.16
CA LYS A 273 -12.21 -5.35 13.93
C LYS A 273 -12.57 -4.22 14.91
N PRO A 274 -11.63 -3.35 15.34
CA PRO A 274 -11.89 -2.24 16.26
C PRO A 274 -12.93 -1.25 15.71
N GLY A 275 -13.64 -0.54 16.59
CA GLY A 275 -14.58 0.52 16.18
C GLY A 275 -16.04 0.08 16.10
N LEU A 276 -16.86 0.79 15.33
CA LEU A 276 -18.28 0.49 15.18
C LEU A 276 -18.51 -0.83 14.43
N ALA A 277 -19.35 -1.69 15.00
CA ALA A 277 -19.73 -2.98 14.45
C ALA A 277 -20.92 -2.85 13.48
N TRP A 278 -20.64 -2.34 12.29
CA TRP A 278 -21.61 -2.20 11.20
C TRP A 278 -21.95 -3.55 10.56
N SER A 279 -23.24 -3.76 10.27
CA SER A 279 -23.69 -4.72 9.26
C SER A 279 -24.12 -4.00 7.97
N PRO A 280 -24.25 -4.72 6.84
CA PRO A 280 -24.75 -4.10 5.61
C PRO A 280 -26.09 -3.38 5.81
N ILE A 281 -27.07 -3.98 6.50
CA ILE A 281 -28.37 -3.31 6.72
C ILE A 281 -28.25 -2.07 7.60
N ASP A 282 -27.37 -2.07 8.61
CA ASP A 282 -27.15 -0.90 9.45
C ASP A 282 -26.61 0.27 8.63
N ALA A 283 -25.63 -0.02 7.76
CA ALA A 283 -25.00 0.98 6.90
C ALA A 283 -25.99 1.54 5.86
N LEU A 284 -26.72 0.65 5.17
CA LEU A 284 -27.71 1.04 4.15
C LEU A 284 -28.87 1.82 4.77
N TYR A 285 -29.46 1.33 5.86
CA TYR A 285 -30.55 2.03 6.55
C TYR A 285 -30.10 3.39 7.09
N SER A 286 -28.91 3.48 7.68
CA SER A 286 -28.38 4.76 8.16
C SER A 286 -28.12 5.76 7.03
N SER A 287 -27.74 5.29 5.83
CA SER A 287 -27.53 6.15 4.66
C SER A 287 -28.77 6.97 4.23
N HIS A 288 -29.97 6.51 4.59
CA HIS A 288 -31.23 7.21 4.34
C HIS A 288 -31.59 8.28 5.38
N GLY A 289 -30.71 8.57 6.35
CA GLY A 289 -31.01 9.53 7.42
C GLY A 289 -31.66 8.90 8.65
N HIS A 290 -31.47 7.60 8.87
CA HIS A 290 -31.98 6.94 10.07
C HIS A 290 -30.88 6.75 11.12
N SER A 291 -31.23 6.99 12.38
CA SER A 291 -30.33 6.72 13.50
C SER A 291 -30.30 5.23 13.83
N VAL A 292 -29.11 4.71 14.12
CA VAL A 292 -28.90 3.28 14.42
C VAL A 292 -28.04 3.12 15.68
N ASP A 293 -28.41 2.18 16.55
CA ASP A 293 -27.61 1.83 17.72
C ASP A 293 -26.64 0.69 17.39
N LEU A 294 -25.34 1.00 17.47
CA LEU A 294 -24.26 0.08 17.13
C LEU A 294 -23.35 -0.23 18.32
N PRO A 295 -22.93 -1.50 18.50
CA PRO A 295 -21.84 -1.84 19.41
C PRO A 295 -20.52 -1.22 18.95
N TYR A 296 -19.75 -0.66 19.88
CA TYR A 296 -18.37 -0.24 19.67
C TYR A 296 -17.39 -1.27 20.24
N LEU A 297 -16.53 -1.81 19.40
CA LEU A 297 -15.57 -2.86 19.71
C LEU A 297 -14.22 -2.26 20.14
N THR A 298 -13.73 -2.69 21.31
CA THR A 298 -12.40 -2.33 21.83
C THR A 298 -11.58 -3.59 22.11
N LEU A 299 -10.26 -3.48 21.97
CA LEU A 299 -9.36 -4.59 22.25
C LEU A 299 -9.37 -4.92 23.74
N LYS A 300 -9.73 -6.16 24.08
CA LYS A 300 -9.56 -6.74 25.41
C LYS A 300 -8.78 -8.04 25.27
N VAL A 301 -7.45 -7.93 25.33
CA VAL A 301 -6.50 -9.04 25.14
C VAL A 301 -6.88 -10.27 25.99
N TRP A 302 -7.24 -10.07 27.26
CA TRP A 302 -7.67 -11.13 28.18
C TRP A 302 -9.00 -11.82 27.83
N LYS A 303 -9.83 -11.18 26.98
CA LYS A 303 -11.09 -11.71 26.47
C LYS A 303 -10.99 -12.25 25.04
N GLY A 304 -9.77 -12.44 24.53
CA GLY A 304 -9.54 -13.10 23.25
C GLY A 304 -9.72 -12.20 22.00
N GLY A 305 -9.67 -10.87 22.15
CA GLY A 305 -9.66 -9.95 21.01
C GLY A 305 -10.54 -8.71 21.21
N PHE A 306 -11.12 -8.23 20.11
CA PHE A 306 -12.05 -7.10 20.12
C PHE A 306 -13.43 -7.53 20.58
N VAL A 307 -14.00 -6.81 21.56
CA VAL A 307 -15.31 -7.14 22.14
C VAL A 307 -16.17 -5.88 22.33
N PRO A 308 -17.51 -5.99 22.32
CA PRO A 308 -18.40 -4.88 22.62
C PRO A 308 -18.09 -4.22 23.96
N SER A 309 -18.06 -2.89 23.95
CA SER A 309 -17.68 -2.09 25.12
C SER A 309 -18.66 -0.98 25.46
N LYS A 310 -19.35 -0.43 24.48
CA LYS A 310 -20.44 0.54 24.61
C LYS A 310 -21.36 0.44 23.40
N THR A 311 -22.54 1.03 23.50
CA THR A 311 -23.42 1.31 22.36
C THR A 311 -23.23 2.76 21.94
N VAL A 312 -23.20 3.01 20.63
CA VAL A 312 -23.11 4.34 20.04
C VAL A 312 -24.28 4.49 19.07
N THR A 313 -25.06 5.55 19.22
CA THR A 313 -26.10 5.93 18.25
C THR A 313 -25.45 6.76 17.15
N VAL A 314 -25.47 6.24 15.92
CA VAL A 314 -24.98 6.92 14.71
C VAL A 314 -26.10 7.66 13.99
N ASN A 315 -25.74 8.63 13.15
CA ASN A 315 -26.61 9.49 12.35
C ASN A 315 -27.73 10.13 13.19
N GLN A 316 -27.36 10.71 14.32
CA GLN A 316 -28.31 11.34 15.26
C GLN A 316 -29.06 12.53 14.64
N ASN A 317 -28.43 13.20 13.67
CA ASN A 317 -29.00 14.34 12.96
C ASN A 317 -29.94 13.93 11.82
N GLN A 318 -30.13 12.63 11.59
CA GLN A 318 -31.03 12.09 10.57
C GLN A 318 -30.73 12.61 9.15
N VAL A 319 -29.46 12.64 8.80
CA VAL A 319 -28.97 13.17 7.52
C VAL A 319 -28.93 12.05 6.49
N SER A 320 -29.69 12.20 5.41
CA SER A 320 -29.58 11.33 4.24
C SER A 320 -28.39 11.73 3.38
N ILE A 321 -27.64 10.73 2.91
CA ILE A 321 -26.54 10.96 1.95
C ILE A 321 -27.03 10.94 0.50
N TRP A 322 -28.30 10.61 0.24
CA TRP A 322 -28.83 10.55 -1.12
C TRP A 322 -29.30 11.92 -1.60
N LEU A 323 -28.93 12.28 -2.84
CA LEU A 323 -29.40 13.50 -3.50
C LEU A 323 -30.92 13.44 -3.75
N PRO A 324 -31.66 14.55 -3.68
CA PRO A 324 -33.12 14.56 -3.90
C PRO A 324 -33.58 13.97 -5.23
N GLU A 325 -32.78 14.14 -6.28
CA GLU A 325 -33.00 13.64 -7.63
C GLU A 325 -32.48 12.21 -7.85
N SER A 326 -31.81 11.64 -6.85
CA SER A 326 -31.28 10.28 -6.92
C SER A 326 -32.41 9.24 -6.95
N PRO A 327 -32.25 8.12 -7.68
CA PRO A 327 -33.13 6.97 -7.52
C PRO A 327 -33.05 6.35 -6.11
N GLY A 328 -32.03 6.70 -5.31
CA GLY A 328 -31.81 6.22 -3.94
C GLY A 328 -30.85 5.04 -3.87
N ASP A 329 -30.96 4.26 -2.80
CA ASP A 329 -30.10 3.08 -2.56
C ASP A 329 -30.31 1.99 -3.62
N PRO A 330 -29.30 1.67 -4.46
CA PRO A 330 -29.39 0.61 -5.46
C PRO A 330 -29.81 -0.74 -4.88
N PHE A 331 -29.35 -1.10 -3.69
CA PHE A 331 -29.62 -2.42 -3.12
C PHE A 331 -31.05 -2.53 -2.59
N GLN A 332 -31.60 -1.43 -2.07
CA GLN A 332 -33.03 -1.34 -1.76
C GLN A 332 -33.88 -1.49 -3.01
N LEU A 333 -33.50 -0.82 -4.12
CA LEU A 333 -34.22 -0.89 -5.40
C LEU A 333 -34.25 -2.32 -5.98
N GLU A 334 -33.20 -3.12 -5.74
CA GLU A 334 -33.14 -4.53 -6.12
C GLU A 334 -33.80 -5.50 -5.11
N GLY A 335 -34.40 -4.95 -4.05
CA GLY A 335 -35.14 -5.70 -3.05
C GLY A 335 -34.27 -6.51 -2.09
N ALA A 336 -33.10 -5.97 -1.70
CA ALA A 336 -32.32 -6.53 -0.59
C ALA A 336 -33.06 -6.37 0.76
N TYR A 337 -33.73 -5.23 0.93
CA TYR A 337 -34.55 -4.90 2.09
C TYR A 337 -35.66 -3.92 1.72
N THR A 338 -36.66 -3.77 2.59
CA THR A 338 -37.73 -2.78 2.48
C THR A 338 -37.82 -1.95 3.77
N ILE A 339 -38.41 -0.76 3.68
CA ILE A 339 -38.80 0.01 4.87
C ILE A 339 -40.26 -0.31 5.19
N THR A 340 -40.51 -0.78 6.40
CA THR A 340 -41.85 -1.10 6.89
C THR A 340 -42.67 0.17 7.13
N LYS A 341 -43.98 0.01 7.39
CA LYS A 341 -44.88 1.15 7.66
C LYS A 341 -44.50 1.94 8.92
N ASP A 342 -43.87 1.28 9.90
CA ASP A 342 -43.33 1.88 11.12
C ASP A 342 -41.94 2.51 10.92
N GLY A 343 -41.41 2.49 9.69
CA GLY A 343 -40.16 3.14 9.33
C GLY A 343 -38.91 2.32 9.65
N THR A 344 -39.03 1.03 9.99
CA THR A 344 -37.89 0.16 10.32
C THR A 344 -37.47 -0.68 9.10
N PRO A 345 -36.18 -1.09 9.01
CA PRO A 345 -35.74 -1.92 7.90
C PRO A 345 -36.18 -3.38 8.09
N PHE A 346 -36.77 -3.97 7.06
CA PHE A 346 -37.04 -5.41 6.96
C PHE A 346 -36.14 -6.04 5.89
N ILE A 347 -35.29 -6.98 6.30
CA ILE A 347 -34.37 -7.68 5.40
C ILE A 347 -35.17 -8.71 4.60
N GLU A 348 -35.31 -8.49 3.30
CA GLU A 348 -35.99 -9.42 2.40
C GLU A 348 -35.11 -10.63 2.08
N LYS A 349 -33.80 -10.40 1.94
CA LYS A 349 -32.80 -11.42 1.55
C LYS A 349 -31.55 -11.28 2.41
N ASN A 350 -31.41 -12.10 3.45
CA ASN A 350 -30.25 -11.97 4.36
C ASN A 350 -28.93 -12.39 3.71
N ASP A 351 -28.99 -13.24 2.69
CA ASP A 351 -27.87 -13.74 1.88
C ASP A 351 -27.68 -12.93 0.57
N PHE A 352 -28.29 -11.74 0.47
CA PHE A 352 -28.27 -10.91 -0.76
C PHE A 352 -26.87 -10.71 -1.34
N PHE A 353 -25.86 -10.45 -0.50
CA PHE A 353 -24.48 -10.27 -0.94
C PHE A 353 -23.63 -11.55 -0.88
N GLN A 354 -24.22 -12.72 -0.62
CA GLN A 354 -23.50 -14.00 -0.49
C GLN A 354 -23.81 -14.97 -1.64
N GLN A 355 -24.93 -14.76 -2.34
CA GLN A 355 -25.36 -15.65 -3.40
C GLN A 355 -25.83 -14.88 -4.63
N VAL A 356 -25.49 -15.42 -5.81
CA VAL A 356 -25.98 -14.93 -7.10
C VAL A 356 -26.60 -16.12 -7.84
N ASN A 357 -27.86 -15.99 -8.27
CA ASN A 357 -28.61 -17.05 -8.94
C ASN A 357 -28.61 -18.40 -8.18
N GLY A 358 -28.69 -18.35 -6.85
CA GLY A 358 -28.69 -19.52 -5.96
C GLY A 358 -27.35 -20.23 -5.81
N LYS A 359 -26.24 -19.59 -6.20
CA LYS A 359 -24.87 -20.09 -6.00
C LYS A 359 -24.10 -19.20 -5.06
N GLU A 360 -23.36 -19.82 -4.14
CA GLU A 360 -22.43 -19.12 -3.25
C GLU A 360 -21.27 -18.52 -4.04
N ILE A 361 -21.00 -17.24 -3.76
CA ILE A 361 -19.95 -16.48 -4.41
C ILE A 361 -18.61 -16.70 -3.73
N ASP A 362 -17.54 -16.54 -4.49
CA ASP A 362 -16.18 -16.40 -3.99
C ASP A 362 -15.60 -15.10 -4.54
N PHE A 363 -15.16 -14.20 -3.65
CA PHE A 363 -14.77 -12.85 -4.06
C PHE A 363 -13.59 -12.84 -5.04
N ASP A 364 -12.60 -13.70 -4.79
CA ASP A 364 -11.40 -13.81 -5.63
C ASP A 364 -11.78 -14.33 -7.03
N ARG A 365 -12.53 -15.45 -7.06
CA ARG A 365 -12.92 -16.15 -8.28
C ARG A 365 -13.85 -15.34 -9.16
N ASP A 366 -14.87 -14.73 -8.55
CA ASP A 366 -16.02 -14.18 -9.27
C ASP A 366 -15.86 -12.68 -9.58
N TYR A 367 -15.04 -11.94 -8.81
CA TYR A 367 -14.93 -10.49 -8.98
C TYR A 367 -13.48 -9.98 -9.09
N LEU A 368 -12.61 -10.29 -8.12
CA LEU A 368 -11.28 -9.68 -8.05
C LEU A 368 -10.35 -10.15 -9.17
N ILE A 369 -10.17 -11.46 -9.35
CA ILE A 369 -9.30 -12.00 -10.41
C ILE A 369 -9.83 -11.67 -11.81
N PRO A 370 -11.15 -11.73 -12.09
CA PRO A 370 -11.71 -11.21 -13.33
C PRO A 370 -11.34 -9.74 -13.59
N PHE A 371 -11.41 -8.87 -12.59
CA PHE A 371 -10.99 -7.48 -12.71
C PHE A 371 -9.49 -7.36 -13.03
N MET A 372 -8.61 -8.06 -12.28
CA MET A 372 -7.17 -8.09 -12.55
C MET A 372 -6.83 -8.55 -13.97
N ARG A 373 -7.57 -9.54 -14.50
CA ARG A 373 -7.41 -9.97 -15.89
C ARG A 373 -7.81 -8.89 -16.88
N THR A 374 -8.82 -8.09 -16.58
CA THR A 374 -9.21 -6.94 -17.40
C THR A 374 -8.15 -5.83 -17.36
N VAL A 375 -7.55 -5.56 -16.19
CA VAL A 375 -6.38 -4.68 -16.09
C VAL A 375 -5.24 -5.20 -16.97
N GLY A 376 -4.88 -6.49 -16.84
CA GLY A 376 -3.84 -7.12 -17.64
C GLY A 376 -4.10 -6.99 -19.14
N LYS A 377 -5.31 -7.32 -19.61
CA LYS A 377 -5.71 -7.13 -21.02
C LYS A 377 -5.57 -5.68 -21.48
N THR A 378 -5.93 -4.72 -20.63
CA THR A 378 -5.90 -3.29 -20.96
C THR A 378 -4.48 -2.80 -21.20
N ILE A 379 -3.57 -3.07 -20.26
CA ILE A 379 -2.18 -2.61 -20.39
C ILE A 379 -1.40 -3.44 -21.42
N GLN A 380 -1.64 -4.75 -21.51
CA GLN A 380 -0.91 -5.65 -22.42
C GLN A 380 -1.34 -5.49 -23.89
N ALA A 381 -2.50 -4.88 -24.14
CA ALA A 381 -2.90 -4.45 -25.48
C ALA A 381 -2.01 -3.30 -26.02
N ILE A 382 -1.41 -2.50 -25.13
CA ILE A 382 -0.47 -1.43 -25.49
C ILE A 382 0.95 -2.00 -25.55
N ARG A 383 1.36 -2.77 -24.53
CA ARG A 383 2.68 -3.39 -24.47
C ARG A 383 2.59 -4.78 -23.85
N SER A 384 2.75 -5.80 -24.69
CA SER A 384 2.49 -7.21 -24.33
C SER A 384 3.45 -7.80 -23.29
N ASP A 385 4.55 -7.12 -22.98
CA ASP A 385 5.57 -7.57 -22.01
C ASP A 385 5.40 -6.95 -20.61
N TRP A 386 4.33 -6.17 -20.37
CA TRP A 386 4.06 -5.61 -19.05
C TRP A 386 3.51 -6.65 -18.08
N MET A 387 4.10 -6.61 -16.88
CA MET A 387 3.66 -7.40 -15.75
C MET A 387 2.39 -6.80 -15.12
N VAL A 388 1.58 -7.65 -14.52
CA VAL A 388 0.42 -7.25 -13.70
C VAL A 388 0.76 -7.55 -12.26
N PHE A 389 0.93 -6.51 -11.46
CA PHE A 389 1.13 -6.66 -10.02
C PHE A 389 -0.25 -6.86 -9.40
N ILE A 390 -0.46 -8.02 -8.77
CA ILE A 390 -1.76 -8.44 -8.24
C ILE A 390 -1.76 -8.38 -6.71
N GLU A 391 -2.83 -7.82 -6.17
CA GLU A 391 -2.98 -7.56 -4.73
C GLU A 391 -4.34 -8.00 -4.18
N ARG A 392 -4.40 -8.21 -2.88
CA ARG A 392 -5.61 -8.39 -2.08
C ARG A 392 -5.57 -7.42 -0.91
N GLU A 393 -6.70 -7.21 -0.24
CA GLU A 393 -6.70 -6.49 1.04
C GLU A 393 -5.67 -7.12 1.98
N ALA A 394 -4.83 -6.29 2.62
CA ALA A 394 -3.62 -6.77 3.28
C ALA A 394 -3.88 -7.74 4.43
N SER A 395 -4.94 -7.53 5.21
CA SER A 395 -5.31 -8.45 6.29
C SER A 395 -5.75 -9.80 5.72
N ASP A 396 -6.53 -9.80 4.65
CA ASP A 396 -7.05 -11.01 4.00
C ASP A 396 -5.93 -11.79 3.29
N ALA A 397 -5.01 -11.11 2.63
CA ALA A 397 -3.81 -11.72 2.05
C ALA A 397 -2.93 -12.38 3.14
N PHE A 398 -2.84 -11.73 4.30
CA PHE A 398 -2.07 -12.21 5.44
C PHE A 398 -2.72 -13.41 6.16
N THR A 399 -4.05 -13.43 6.30
CA THR A 399 -4.78 -14.51 7.00
C THR A 399 -5.17 -15.66 6.09
N ASN A 400 -5.47 -15.38 4.82
CA ASN A 400 -5.99 -16.34 3.83
C ASN A 400 -5.13 -16.31 2.55
N PRO A 401 -3.89 -16.83 2.58
CA PRO A 401 -2.87 -16.66 1.53
C PRO A 401 -3.12 -17.50 0.25
N HIS A 402 -4.36 -17.89 -0.04
CA HIS A 402 -4.68 -18.68 -1.24
C HIS A 402 -5.45 -17.82 -2.24
N LEU A 403 -4.97 -17.78 -3.49
CA LEU A 403 -5.69 -17.14 -4.59
C LEU A 403 -6.66 -18.15 -5.22
N ASN A 404 -7.93 -17.80 -5.32
CA ASN A 404 -8.94 -18.67 -5.94
C ASN A 404 -9.27 -18.23 -7.37
N GLY A 405 -8.47 -18.62 -8.35
CA GLY A 405 -8.75 -18.38 -9.76
C GLY A 405 -7.50 -18.29 -10.63
N GLU A 406 -7.68 -18.24 -11.94
CA GLU A 406 -6.58 -18.09 -12.90
C GLU A 406 -6.18 -16.62 -13.03
N VAL A 407 -5.03 -16.29 -12.45
CA VAL A 407 -4.40 -14.95 -12.47
C VAL A 407 -4.00 -14.53 -13.91
N PRO A 408 -3.86 -13.22 -14.20
CA PRO A 408 -3.44 -12.77 -15.53
C PRO A 408 -2.05 -13.29 -15.95
N PRO A 409 -1.76 -13.38 -17.25
CA PRO A 409 -0.39 -13.64 -17.74
C PRO A 409 0.59 -12.57 -17.23
N LEU A 410 1.84 -12.97 -17.00
CA LEU A 410 2.90 -12.10 -16.46
C LEU A 410 2.54 -11.49 -15.08
N SER A 411 1.76 -12.20 -14.27
CA SER A 411 1.45 -11.78 -12.90
C SER A 411 2.68 -11.74 -12.00
N VAL A 412 2.66 -10.83 -11.04
CA VAL A 412 3.57 -10.74 -9.90
C VAL A 412 2.71 -10.66 -8.64
N ASN A 413 2.97 -11.52 -7.66
CA ASN A 413 2.31 -11.37 -6.35
C ASN A 413 2.89 -10.14 -5.64
N ALA A 414 2.05 -9.12 -5.44
CA ALA A 414 2.43 -7.82 -4.88
C ALA A 414 1.92 -7.61 -3.44
N ALA A 415 1.57 -8.69 -2.72
CA ALA A 415 0.99 -8.61 -1.38
C ALA A 415 1.77 -7.73 -0.38
N HIS A 416 1.02 -7.11 0.54
CA HIS A 416 1.56 -6.29 1.61
C HIS A 416 1.84 -7.11 2.87
N TRP A 417 2.78 -6.62 3.68
CA TRP A 417 3.08 -7.22 4.96
C TRP A 417 3.51 -6.17 6.00
N TYR A 418 2.86 -6.18 7.15
CA TYR A 418 3.20 -5.31 8.28
C TYR A 418 3.24 -6.10 9.58
N ASP A 419 4.11 -5.68 10.51
CA ASP A 419 3.96 -6.05 11.91
C ASP A 419 2.75 -5.29 12.47
N ILE A 420 1.59 -5.95 12.45
CA ILE A 420 0.29 -5.38 12.80
C ILE A 420 0.29 -4.73 14.19
N LEU A 421 0.98 -5.31 15.17
CA LEU A 421 1.02 -4.75 16.53
C LEU A 421 1.86 -3.48 16.57
N THR A 422 3.00 -3.47 15.89
CA THR A 422 3.85 -2.28 15.77
C THR A 422 3.12 -1.15 15.05
N LEU A 423 2.39 -1.46 13.98
CA LEU A 423 1.59 -0.52 13.20
C LEU A 423 0.45 0.09 14.04
N LEU A 424 -0.38 -0.76 14.67
CA LEU A 424 -1.55 -0.32 15.43
C LEU A 424 -1.18 0.46 16.71
N PHE A 425 -0.17 0.01 17.45
CA PHE A 425 0.21 0.64 18.72
C PHE A 425 1.31 1.68 18.59
N LYS A 426 1.83 1.89 17.37
CA LYS A 426 2.98 2.77 17.10
C LYS A 426 4.11 2.54 18.10
N THR A 427 4.37 1.26 18.39
CA THR A 427 5.36 0.82 19.38
C THR A 427 5.95 -0.52 18.97
N PHE A 428 7.26 -0.57 18.74
CA PHE A 428 7.95 -1.84 18.50
C PHE A 428 8.10 -2.65 19.80
N LEU A 429 7.37 -3.75 19.91
CA LEU A 429 7.33 -4.61 21.09
C LEU A 429 8.59 -5.49 21.15
N TYR A 430 9.59 -5.04 21.92
CA TYR A 430 10.84 -5.78 22.11
C TYR A 430 11.33 -5.65 23.56
N PRO A 431 11.78 -6.76 24.21
CA PRO A 431 12.20 -8.03 23.59
C PRO A 431 11.11 -9.10 23.44
N ILE A 432 9.86 -8.81 23.79
CA ILE A 432 8.75 -9.76 23.68
C ILE A 432 7.71 -9.18 22.71
N ALA A 433 7.42 -9.92 21.64
CA ALA A 433 6.33 -9.63 20.70
C ALA A 433 5.31 -10.78 20.72
N ILE A 434 4.20 -10.64 20.00
CA ILE A 434 3.17 -11.67 19.85
C ILE A 434 2.97 -11.93 18.37
N ASP A 435 3.06 -13.19 17.96
CA ASP A 435 2.71 -13.62 16.62
C ASP A 435 1.18 -13.61 16.49
N THR A 436 0.64 -12.72 15.67
CA THR A 436 -0.81 -12.54 15.49
C THR A 436 -1.48 -13.72 14.79
N LEU A 437 -0.73 -14.50 13.99
CA LEU A 437 -1.25 -15.72 13.37
C LEU A 437 -1.32 -16.88 14.37
N THR A 438 -0.21 -17.14 15.07
CA THR A 438 -0.14 -18.29 15.99
C THR A 438 -0.65 -17.99 17.41
N LYS A 439 -0.90 -16.71 17.72
CA LYS A 439 -1.31 -16.17 19.03
C LYS A 439 -0.32 -16.49 20.16
N ARG A 440 0.96 -16.70 19.82
CA ARG A 440 2.03 -17.09 20.76
C ARG A 440 3.05 -15.95 20.95
N PRO A 441 3.61 -15.79 22.17
CA PRO A 441 4.70 -14.85 22.38
C PRO A 441 5.98 -15.32 21.68
N VAL A 442 6.75 -14.37 21.16
CA VAL A 442 8.10 -14.58 20.60
C VAL A 442 9.11 -13.72 21.33
N PHE A 443 10.35 -14.21 21.45
CA PHE A 443 11.35 -13.65 22.36
C PHE A 443 12.65 -13.29 21.64
N GLY A 444 13.14 -12.09 21.94
CA GLY A 444 14.39 -11.56 21.42
C GLY A 444 14.38 -11.33 19.91
N ARG A 445 15.52 -10.89 19.39
CA ARG A 445 15.70 -10.61 17.96
C ARG A 445 15.45 -11.85 17.10
N SER A 446 16.08 -12.97 17.45
CA SER A 446 15.96 -14.22 16.68
C SER A 446 14.53 -14.77 16.65
N GLY A 447 13.78 -14.64 17.75
CA GLY A 447 12.37 -15.07 17.80
C GLY A 447 11.47 -14.22 16.92
N ILE A 448 11.69 -12.90 16.90
CA ILE A 448 10.96 -11.94 16.05
C ILE A 448 11.32 -12.16 14.57
N GLU A 449 12.60 -12.28 14.23
CA GLU A 449 13.04 -12.57 12.85
C GLU A 449 12.48 -13.91 12.36
N SER A 450 12.51 -14.96 13.19
CA SER A 450 11.91 -16.26 12.84
C SER A 450 10.40 -16.17 12.64
N MET A 451 9.72 -15.26 13.35
CA MET A 451 8.30 -14.99 13.15
C MET A 451 8.05 -14.30 11.81
N TYR A 452 8.81 -13.26 11.49
CA TYR A 452 8.70 -12.57 10.21
C TYR A 452 9.00 -13.49 9.03
N ILE A 453 10.04 -14.34 9.13
CA ILE A 453 10.33 -15.36 8.11
C ILE A 453 9.13 -16.28 7.90
N ARG A 454 8.52 -16.83 8.96
CA ARG A 454 7.34 -17.70 8.81
C ARG A 454 6.18 -17.00 8.11
N GLN A 455 5.89 -15.75 8.50
CA GLN A 455 4.78 -14.98 7.93
C GLN A 455 5.03 -14.66 6.45
N LEU A 456 6.23 -14.18 6.11
CA LEU A 456 6.62 -13.85 4.74
C LEU A 456 6.75 -15.08 3.83
N THR A 457 7.08 -16.26 4.39
CA THR A 457 7.01 -17.52 3.65
C THR A 457 5.59 -17.79 3.14
N GLY A 458 4.54 -17.43 3.88
CA GLY A 458 3.16 -17.56 3.41
C GLY A 458 2.88 -16.78 2.11
N ILE A 459 3.41 -15.55 2.01
CA ILE A 459 3.32 -14.72 0.78
C ILE A 459 4.06 -15.39 -0.38
N LYS A 460 5.26 -15.92 -0.12
CA LYS A 460 6.05 -16.64 -1.14
C LYS A 460 5.35 -17.92 -1.60
N ASP A 461 4.77 -18.67 -0.67
CA ASP A 461 4.05 -19.91 -0.93
C ASP A 461 2.76 -19.66 -1.74
N THR A 462 2.09 -18.53 -1.52
CA THR A 462 0.97 -18.06 -2.34
C THR A 462 1.37 -18.00 -3.82
N ALA A 463 2.48 -17.31 -4.11
CA ALA A 463 2.99 -17.14 -5.47
C ALA A 463 3.48 -18.46 -6.08
N ASN A 464 4.06 -19.34 -5.26
CA ASN A 464 4.49 -20.68 -5.68
C ASN A 464 3.33 -21.64 -5.97
N SER A 465 2.14 -21.38 -5.41
CA SER A 465 0.94 -22.19 -5.65
C SER A 465 0.28 -21.93 -7.01
N VAL A 466 0.58 -20.78 -7.63
CA VAL A 466 0.09 -20.43 -8.97
C VAL A 466 0.73 -21.37 -10.02
N PRO A 467 -0.04 -21.93 -10.97
CA PRO A 467 0.51 -22.72 -12.06
C PRO A 467 1.62 -21.99 -12.83
N GLY A 468 2.78 -22.64 -12.98
CA GLY A 468 3.97 -22.03 -13.60
C GLY A 468 4.84 -21.21 -12.63
N LYS A 469 4.34 -20.93 -11.41
CA LYS A 469 4.91 -20.03 -10.39
C LYS A 469 5.05 -18.60 -10.89
N ILE A 470 4.84 -17.65 -9.98
CA ILE A 470 5.07 -16.23 -10.26
C ILE A 470 6.04 -15.62 -9.25
N PRO A 471 6.73 -14.52 -9.57
CA PRO A 471 7.57 -13.82 -8.60
C PRO A 471 6.73 -13.20 -7.47
N SER A 472 7.37 -13.05 -6.30
CA SER A 472 6.84 -12.25 -5.19
C SER A 472 7.65 -10.97 -5.02
N LEU A 473 6.95 -9.86 -4.94
CA LEU A 473 7.43 -8.58 -4.47
C LEU A 473 6.51 -8.15 -3.32
N VAL A 474 7.06 -7.88 -2.14
CA VAL A 474 6.26 -7.32 -1.04
C VAL A 474 5.99 -5.85 -1.35
N GLY A 475 4.77 -5.54 -1.82
CA GLY A 475 4.39 -4.22 -2.35
C GLY A 475 4.49 -3.12 -1.30
N GLU A 476 4.21 -3.48 -0.05
CA GLU A 476 4.38 -2.60 1.09
C GLU A 476 4.80 -3.36 2.32
N PHE A 477 5.72 -2.74 3.06
CA PHE A 477 6.04 -3.07 4.44
C PHE A 477 6.66 -1.85 5.09
N GLY A 478 6.65 -1.75 6.41
CA GLY A 478 7.29 -0.63 7.08
C GLY A 478 6.93 -0.51 8.55
N ILE A 479 7.27 0.64 9.11
CA ILE A 479 6.97 0.99 10.50
C ILE A 479 6.52 2.44 10.59
N PRO A 480 5.69 2.80 11.58
CA PRO A 480 5.50 4.19 11.94
C PRO A 480 6.82 4.80 12.42
N PHE A 481 7.13 6.03 12.02
CA PHE A 481 8.27 6.81 12.48
C PHE A 481 7.96 7.61 13.73
N ASP A 482 6.69 7.78 14.06
CA ASP A 482 6.21 8.43 15.27
C ASP A 482 6.14 7.49 16.49
N LEU A 483 6.95 6.42 16.48
CA LEU A 483 6.98 5.44 17.57
C LEU A 483 7.12 6.10 18.95
N GLN A 484 6.41 5.53 19.93
CA GLN A 484 6.44 6.00 21.31
C GLN A 484 6.05 7.49 21.44
N GLY A 485 5.09 7.93 20.64
CA GLY A 485 4.59 9.31 20.64
C GLY A 485 5.63 10.32 20.15
N GLY A 486 6.31 9.99 19.06
CA GLY A 486 7.30 10.86 18.41
C GLY A 486 8.52 11.14 19.29
N LYS A 487 8.98 10.15 20.07
CA LYS A 487 10.11 10.35 20.99
C LYS A 487 11.37 10.85 20.25
N ALA A 488 11.65 10.31 19.07
CA ALA A 488 12.76 10.75 18.22
C ALA A 488 12.61 12.22 17.80
N TYR A 489 11.39 12.69 17.54
CA TYR A 489 11.12 14.06 17.06
C TYR A 489 11.43 15.07 18.16
N LYS A 490 11.06 14.74 19.40
CA LYS A 490 11.36 15.55 20.59
C LYS A 490 12.87 15.69 20.83
N GLU A 491 13.63 14.63 20.57
CA GLU A 491 15.10 14.68 20.69
C GLU A 491 15.73 15.45 19.54
N TRP A 492 15.26 15.25 18.31
CA TRP A 492 15.69 16.02 17.15
C TRP A 492 15.49 17.53 17.36
N LYS A 493 14.29 17.95 17.81
CA LYS A 493 13.96 19.34 18.11
C LYS A 493 14.84 19.97 19.20
N LYS A 494 15.44 19.17 20.10
CA LYS A 494 16.40 19.64 21.11
C LYS A 494 17.84 19.76 20.59
N GLY A 495 18.07 19.48 19.30
CA GLY A 495 19.40 19.49 18.68
C GLY A 495 20.16 18.16 18.79
N ASN A 496 19.51 17.08 19.26
CA ASN A 496 20.13 15.77 19.28
C ASN A 496 19.94 15.07 17.93
N HIS A 497 20.89 15.29 17.02
CA HIS A 497 20.91 14.68 15.69
C HIS A 497 21.66 13.33 15.65
N SER A 498 21.84 12.67 16.80
CA SER A 498 22.50 11.38 16.85
C SER A 498 21.62 10.29 16.22
N PRO A 499 22.17 9.38 15.40
CA PRO A 499 21.42 8.22 14.89
C PRO A 499 20.77 7.36 15.98
N LYS A 500 21.31 7.42 17.21
CA LYS A 500 20.83 6.66 18.37
C LYS A 500 19.38 6.97 18.75
N ILE A 501 18.82 8.12 18.35
CA ILE A 501 17.42 8.44 18.60
C ILE A 501 16.46 7.48 17.86
N TRP A 502 16.92 6.88 16.76
CA TRP A 502 16.18 5.94 15.91
C TRP A 502 16.38 4.47 16.28
N LYS A 503 16.99 4.17 17.44
CA LYS A 503 17.38 2.80 17.81
C LYS A 503 16.26 1.76 17.64
N ARG A 504 15.02 2.08 18.05
CA ARG A 504 13.89 1.14 17.96
C ARG A 504 13.43 0.94 16.51
N HIS A 505 13.42 2.00 15.72
CA HIS A 505 13.12 1.96 14.29
C HIS A 505 14.13 1.11 13.53
N VAL A 506 15.42 1.35 13.78
CA VAL A 506 16.52 0.58 13.18
C VAL A 506 16.39 -0.91 13.52
N MET A 507 16.10 -1.26 14.79
CA MET A 507 15.90 -2.66 15.18
C MET A 507 14.72 -3.32 14.47
N ALA A 508 13.60 -2.63 14.31
CA ALA A 508 12.41 -3.17 13.66
C ALA A 508 12.66 -3.39 12.15
N LEU A 509 13.13 -2.36 11.45
CA LEU A 509 13.45 -2.44 10.03
C LEU A 509 14.52 -3.50 9.75
N ASP A 510 15.53 -3.61 10.62
CA ASP A 510 16.58 -4.61 10.47
C ASP A 510 16.05 -6.04 10.54
N ALA A 511 15.16 -6.34 11.50
CA ALA A 511 14.53 -7.64 11.59
C ALA A 511 13.66 -7.95 10.35
N MET A 512 12.97 -6.95 9.80
CA MET A 512 12.17 -7.10 8.57
C MET A 512 13.05 -7.40 7.36
N TYR A 513 14.11 -6.63 7.15
CA TYR A 513 15.03 -6.83 6.03
C TYR A 513 15.79 -8.15 6.12
N ASN A 514 16.19 -8.60 7.33
CA ASN A 514 16.81 -9.91 7.51
C ASN A 514 15.88 -11.05 7.09
N ALA A 515 14.57 -10.93 7.36
CA ALA A 515 13.58 -11.89 6.90
C ALA A 515 13.41 -11.87 5.37
N MET A 516 13.36 -10.68 4.75
CA MET A 516 13.31 -10.53 3.29
C MET A 516 14.56 -11.12 2.62
N ASP A 517 15.75 -10.85 3.17
CA ASP A 517 17.04 -11.35 2.69
C ASP A 517 17.09 -12.88 2.71
N SER A 518 16.65 -13.48 3.83
CA SER A 518 16.61 -14.93 4.01
C SER A 518 15.69 -15.64 3.01
N LEU A 519 14.67 -14.94 2.51
CA LEU A 519 13.68 -15.48 1.57
C LEU A 519 13.93 -15.06 0.11
N PHE A 520 14.92 -14.19 -0.13
CA PHE A 520 15.19 -13.53 -1.41
C PHE A 520 14.00 -12.75 -1.96
N LEU A 521 13.20 -12.15 -1.09
CA LEU A 521 12.00 -11.41 -1.49
C LEU A 521 12.37 -10.01 -2.02
N SER A 522 11.84 -9.69 -3.19
CA SER A 522 11.77 -8.31 -3.65
C SER A 522 10.81 -7.52 -2.77
N ASN A 523 11.01 -6.23 -2.60
CA ASN A 523 10.21 -5.41 -1.69
C ASN A 523 10.26 -3.91 -1.99
N THR A 524 9.19 -3.21 -1.61
CA THR A 524 9.09 -1.75 -1.60
C THR A 524 8.67 -1.26 -0.22
N LEU A 525 9.55 -0.49 0.42
CA LEU A 525 9.34 0.05 1.77
C LEU A 525 8.30 1.17 1.73
N TRP A 526 7.25 1.03 2.54
CA TRP A 526 6.31 2.09 2.88
C TRP A 526 6.94 2.94 4.01
N ASN A 527 7.35 4.18 3.77
CA ASN A 527 7.12 4.99 2.55
C ASN A 527 8.26 5.97 2.27
N TYR A 528 8.21 6.68 1.14
CA TYR A 528 8.95 7.91 0.90
C TYR A 528 7.99 9.06 0.57
N THR A 529 7.81 9.97 1.53
CA THR A 529 6.96 11.17 1.38
C THR A 529 7.87 12.40 1.45
N ALA A 530 8.01 13.12 0.34
CA ALA A 530 8.86 14.30 0.21
C ALA A 530 8.41 15.47 1.08
N SER A 531 7.11 15.63 1.31
CA SER A 531 6.61 16.72 2.16
C SER A 531 6.62 16.41 3.67
N ASN A 532 6.97 15.17 4.07
CA ASN A 532 6.77 14.68 5.44
C ASN A 532 7.43 15.56 6.52
N GLU A 533 6.70 15.77 7.61
CA GLU A 533 7.12 16.52 8.79
C GLU A 533 7.28 15.62 10.02
N ASN A 534 8.19 15.98 10.93
CA ASN A 534 8.33 15.33 12.24
C ASN A 534 7.25 15.87 13.20
N ASP A 535 5.98 15.77 12.79
CA ASP A 535 4.82 16.29 13.51
C ASP A 535 3.76 15.18 13.66
N LEU A 536 3.22 15.01 14.88
CA LEU A 536 2.30 13.91 15.19
C LEU A 536 0.91 14.04 14.57
N MET A 537 0.54 15.26 14.16
CA MET A 537 -0.72 15.60 13.52
C MET A 537 -0.59 15.56 11.99
N VAL A 538 0.55 16.00 11.47
CA VAL A 538 0.81 16.09 10.03
C VAL A 538 1.44 14.81 9.50
N GLY A 539 2.63 14.43 9.99
CA GLY A 539 3.39 13.28 9.50
C GLY A 539 3.57 13.33 7.98
N ASP A 540 2.99 12.34 7.29
CA ASP A 540 2.97 12.21 5.83
C ASP A 540 1.96 13.16 5.15
N GLY A 541 1.19 13.94 5.91
CA GLY A 541 0.14 14.85 5.41
C GLY A 541 -1.20 14.15 5.13
N TRP A 542 -1.32 12.88 5.51
CA TRP A 542 -2.51 12.06 5.30
C TRP A 542 -2.86 11.26 6.56
N ASN A 543 -4.07 11.45 7.08
CA ASN A 543 -4.69 10.65 8.15
C ASN A 543 -3.84 10.39 9.41
N GLN A 544 -2.96 11.32 9.79
CA GLN A 544 -1.98 11.18 10.89
C GLN A 544 -0.99 10.01 10.70
N GLU A 545 -0.85 9.51 9.49
CA GLU A 545 0.19 8.57 9.13
C GLU A 545 1.56 9.25 9.14
N ASP A 546 2.57 8.46 9.45
CA ASP A 546 3.95 8.90 9.47
C ASP A 546 4.84 7.67 9.33
N LEU A 547 4.94 7.13 8.11
CA LEU A 547 5.74 5.94 7.77
C LEU A 547 6.94 6.26 6.87
N SER A 548 7.09 7.52 6.44
CA SER A 548 8.16 7.89 5.51
C SER A 548 9.58 7.61 6.06
N ILE A 549 10.52 7.17 5.25
CA ILE A 549 11.94 7.10 5.65
C ILE A 549 12.65 8.46 5.54
N TYR A 550 11.92 9.50 5.14
CA TYR A 550 12.42 10.85 4.92
C TYR A 550 11.55 11.87 5.66
N SER A 551 12.16 12.94 6.16
CA SER A 551 11.46 14.15 6.57
C SER A 551 12.29 15.39 6.24
N LYS A 552 11.63 16.42 5.71
CA LYS A 552 12.27 17.73 5.45
C LYS A 552 12.83 18.38 6.72
N ASP A 553 12.23 18.08 7.88
CA ASP A 553 12.70 18.58 9.17
C ASP A 553 14.06 17.99 9.59
N GLN A 554 14.50 16.91 8.92
CA GLN A 554 15.81 16.30 9.15
C GLN A 554 16.89 16.78 8.18
N VAL A 555 16.60 17.82 7.41
CA VAL A 555 17.57 18.45 6.51
C VAL A 555 18.36 19.53 7.26
N ILE A 556 19.68 19.41 7.23
CA ILE A 556 20.65 20.37 7.74
C ILE A 556 21.39 20.93 6.51
N PRO A 557 21.43 22.27 6.32
CA PRO A 557 22.08 22.87 5.17
C PRO A 557 23.54 22.41 4.99
N GLY A 558 23.89 21.98 3.78
CA GLY A 558 25.23 21.51 3.43
C GLY A 558 25.51 20.03 3.74
N SER A 559 24.55 19.29 4.31
CA SER A 559 24.66 17.83 4.44
C SER A 559 24.44 17.13 3.12
N ASP A 560 25.15 16.03 2.91
CA ASP A 560 24.90 15.11 1.81
C ASP A 560 23.48 14.49 1.91
N PRO A 561 22.82 14.18 0.78
CA PRO A 561 21.40 13.80 0.78
C PRO A 561 21.09 12.43 1.43
N ASP A 562 22.03 11.50 1.42
CA ASP A 562 21.88 10.10 1.89
C ASP A 562 22.41 9.83 3.29
N VAL A 563 22.88 10.85 4.02
CA VAL A 563 23.32 10.74 5.42
C VAL A 563 22.35 11.45 6.36
N TYR A 564 22.57 11.32 7.68
CA TYR A 564 21.83 12.13 8.66
C TYR A 564 22.13 13.62 8.46
N GLY A 565 21.08 14.44 8.47
CA GLY A 565 21.13 15.82 7.97
C GLY A 565 20.73 15.95 6.49
N GLY A 566 20.65 14.85 5.74
CA GLY A 566 20.10 14.83 4.37
C GLY A 566 18.59 14.59 4.30
N GLY A 567 17.92 14.51 5.46
CA GLY A 567 16.49 14.21 5.63
C GLY A 567 16.15 12.75 5.95
N GLY A 568 17.11 11.82 5.84
CA GLY A 568 16.88 10.40 6.12
C GLY A 568 16.62 10.09 7.60
N ARG A 569 15.72 9.12 7.84
CA ARG A 569 15.29 8.68 9.17
C ARG A 569 15.62 7.20 9.37
N ALA A 570 16.25 6.82 10.48
CA ALA A 570 16.59 5.42 10.77
C ALA A 570 17.36 4.68 9.64
N ILE A 571 18.30 5.38 8.99
CA ILE A 571 18.97 4.95 7.74
C ILE A 571 19.60 3.54 7.87
N GLU A 572 20.22 3.24 9.02
CA GLU A 572 20.82 1.93 9.31
C GLU A 572 19.83 0.76 9.20
N GLY A 573 18.53 1.01 9.41
CA GLY A 573 17.49 0.00 9.36
C GLY A 573 17.22 -0.53 7.95
N PHE A 574 17.42 0.28 6.91
CA PHE A 574 17.06 -0.09 5.53
C PHE A 574 18.22 0.01 4.53
N CYS A 575 19.17 0.93 4.75
CA CYS A 575 20.32 1.14 3.86
C CYS A 575 21.39 0.08 4.15
N ARG A 576 21.38 -1.00 3.36
CA ARG A 576 22.27 -2.16 3.52
C ARG A 576 22.68 -2.76 2.16
N PRO A 577 23.84 -3.41 2.06
CA PRO A 577 24.22 -4.12 0.84
C PRO A 577 23.27 -5.28 0.52
N TYR A 578 23.07 -5.55 -0.76
CA TYR A 578 22.32 -6.71 -1.25
C TYR A 578 22.71 -7.04 -2.70
N ALA A 579 22.45 -8.28 -3.11
CA ALA A 579 22.67 -8.72 -4.48
C ALA A 579 21.47 -8.36 -5.36
N ALA A 580 21.58 -7.26 -6.11
CA ALA A 580 20.51 -6.77 -6.99
C ALA A 580 20.33 -7.65 -8.23
N MET A 581 21.42 -8.19 -8.78
CA MET A 581 21.39 -9.10 -9.93
C MET A 581 22.38 -10.24 -9.70
N ILE A 582 21.99 -11.48 -9.99
CA ILE A 582 22.76 -12.67 -9.61
C ILE A 582 22.98 -13.55 -10.82
N GLN A 583 24.25 -13.83 -11.13
CA GLN A 583 24.70 -14.76 -12.17
C GLN A 583 24.51 -16.22 -11.70
N GLY A 584 23.26 -16.67 -11.64
CA GLY A 584 22.88 -18.02 -11.26
C GLY A 584 21.85 -18.05 -10.14
N THR A 585 21.92 -19.03 -9.24
CA THR A 585 20.90 -19.25 -8.20
C THR A 585 21.41 -18.90 -6.81
N PRO A 586 20.84 -17.91 -6.11
CA PRO A 586 21.24 -17.61 -4.74
C PRO A 586 20.89 -18.77 -3.79
N ILE A 587 21.75 -18.96 -2.81
CA ILE A 587 21.62 -19.98 -1.75
C ILE A 587 21.52 -19.28 -0.40
N LYS A 588 22.24 -18.18 -0.22
CA LYS A 588 22.32 -17.44 1.03
C LYS A 588 22.53 -15.95 0.75
N MET A 589 21.79 -15.10 1.46
CA MET A 589 22.05 -13.66 1.55
C MET A 589 21.79 -13.22 2.99
N GLU A 590 22.82 -12.68 3.65
CA GLU A 590 22.74 -12.25 5.05
C GLU A 590 23.51 -10.94 5.25
N TYR A 591 22.97 -10.08 6.11
CA TYR A 591 23.63 -8.87 6.57
C TYR A 591 23.57 -8.78 8.10
N GLN A 592 24.69 -8.50 8.74
CA GLN A 592 24.78 -8.31 10.18
C GLN A 592 25.02 -6.84 10.50
N LEU A 593 24.01 -6.16 11.04
CA LEU A 593 24.08 -4.73 11.32
C LEU A 593 25.23 -4.34 12.28
N GLU A 594 25.50 -5.15 13.31
CA GLU A 594 26.51 -4.86 14.32
C GLU A 594 27.95 -4.87 13.76
N THR A 595 28.25 -5.80 12.87
CA THR A 595 29.57 -5.97 12.25
C THR A 595 29.66 -5.33 10.87
N ARG A 596 28.51 -4.95 10.28
CA ARG A 596 28.34 -4.54 8.89
C ARG A 596 28.87 -5.58 7.90
N GLU A 597 28.88 -6.84 8.30
CA GLU A 597 29.27 -7.95 7.44
C GLU A 597 28.10 -8.33 6.53
N PHE A 598 28.35 -8.42 5.23
CA PHE A 598 27.42 -8.97 4.24
C PHE A 598 27.99 -10.23 3.62
N VAL A 599 27.14 -11.25 3.46
CA VAL A 599 27.50 -12.53 2.84
C VAL A 599 26.47 -12.87 1.77
N LEU A 600 26.96 -13.16 0.56
CA LEU A 600 26.19 -13.77 -0.51
C LEU A 600 26.85 -15.09 -0.92
N GLU A 601 26.06 -16.16 -1.01
CA GLU A 601 26.45 -17.43 -1.62
C GLU A 601 25.47 -17.79 -2.73
N TRP A 602 25.97 -18.25 -3.87
CA TRP A 602 25.14 -18.66 -5.01
C TRP A 602 25.78 -19.82 -5.79
N ILE A 603 24.96 -20.56 -6.53
CA ILE A 603 25.43 -21.47 -7.57
C ILE A 603 25.56 -20.69 -8.87
N SER A 604 26.78 -20.56 -9.37
CA SER A 604 27.10 -19.85 -10.58
C SER A 604 26.62 -20.60 -11.82
N ASP A 605 25.95 -19.88 -12.72
CA ASP A 605 25.56 -20.37 -14.04
C ASP A 605 26.43 -19.69 -15.10
N LEU A 606 27.27 -20.48 -15.76
CA LEU A 606 28.24 -19.98 -16.75
C LEU A 606 27.60 -19.64 -18.10
N GLU A 607 26.36 -20.08 -18.34
CA GLU A 607 25.59 -19.68 -19.53
C GLU A 607 25.05 -18.24 -19.40
N ILE A 608 25.05 -17.67 -18.19
CA ILE A 608 24.74 -16.27 -17.94
C ILE A 608 26.04 -15.46 -18.09
N PRO A 609 26.21 -14.66 -19.17
CA PRO A 609 27.47 -13.98 -19.44
C PRO A 609 27.70 -12.77 -18.52
N GLU A 610 26.61 -12.15 -18.06
CA GLU A 610 26.66 -10.95 -17.24
C GLU A 610 26.97 -11.31 -15.78
N PRO A 611 27.89 -10.58 -15.13
CA PRO A 611 28.25 -10.80 -13.74
C PRO A 611 27.14 -10.39 -12.76
N SER A 612 27.22 -10.93 -11.54
CA SER A 612 26.41 -10.49 -10.41
C SER A 612 26.68 -9.03 -10.07
N LEU A 613 25.64 -8.29 -9.69
CA LEU A 613 25.69 -6.89 -9.23
C LEU A 613 25.26 -6.82 -7.77
N ILE A 614 26.17 -6.40 -6.90
CA ILE A 614 25.93 -6.16 -5.47
C ILE A 614 25.91 -4.66 -5.24
N LYS A 615 24.83 -4.15 -4.62
CA LYS A 615 24.77 -2.78 -4.13
C LYS A 615 25.56 -2.69 -2.84
N ILE A 616 26.43 -1.69 -2.72
CA ILE A 616 27.28 -1.42 -1.55
C ILE A 616 27.14 0.04 -1.12
N PRO A 617 26.04 0.41 -0.44
CA PRO A 617 25.77 1.81 -0.10
C PRO A 617 26.92 2.45 0.67
N ARG A 618 27.37 3.63 0.25
CA ARG A 618 28.50 4.34 0.88
C ARG A 618 28.26 4.64 2.36
N PHE A 619 26.99 4.82 2.74
CA PHE A 619 26.59 5.04 4.13
C PHE A 619 27.05 3.91 5.05
N VAL A 620 27.03 2.67 4.56
CA VAL A 620 27.45 1.47 5.31
C VAL A 620 28.98 1.38 5.39
N TYR A 621 29.64 1.66 4.27
CA TYR A 621 31.10 1.51 4.09
C TYR A 621 31.77 2.85 3.71
N PRO A 622 31.74 3.88 4.57
CA PRO A 622 32.20 5.23 4.22
C PRO A 622 33.72 5.30 3.96
N ASN A 623 34.48 4.38 4.55
CA ASN A 623 35.94 4.29 4.40
C ASN A 623 36.35 3.20 3.39
N GLY A 624 35.39 2.66 2.62
CA GLY A 624 35.57 1.54 1.71
C GLY A 624 35.30 0.17 2.36
N VAL A 625 35.40 -0.88 1.54
CA VAL A 625 34.97 -2.25 1.86
C VAL A 625 36.07 -3.27 1.58
N GLN A 626 36.31 -4.17 2.53
CA GLN A 626 37.09 -5.38 2.33
C GLN A 626 36.24 -6.40 1.58
N ILE A 627 36.72 -6.88 0.43
CA ILE A 627 36.04 -7.87 -0.41
C ILE A 627 36.78 -9.20 -0.31
N VAL A 628 36.10 -10.24 0.18
CA VAL A 628 36.60 -11.61 0.20
C VAL A 628 35.76 -12.44 -0.76
N LEU A 629 36.41 -13.08 -1.74
CA LEU A 629 35.75 -13.90 -2.76
C LEU A 629 36.16 -15.36 -2.62
N SER A 630 35.22 -16.26 -2.87
CA SER A 630 35.49 -17.68 -3.07
C SER A 630 34.91 -18.12 -4.39
N ASN A 631 35.74 -18.75 -5.22
CA ASN A 631 35.35 -19.28 -6.54
C ASN A 631 34.62 -18.24 -7.42
N ALA A 632 35.09 -17.00 -7.34
CA ALA A 632 34.56 -15.85 -8.04
C ALA A 632 35.66 -14.80 -8.20
N GLU A 633 35.49 -13.90 -9.18
CA GLU A 633 36.41 -12.81 -9.48
C GLU A 633 35.72 -11.45 -9.44
N LYS A 634 36.40 -10.45 -8.88
CA LYS A 634 35.95 -9.06 -8.91
C LYS A 634 36.17 -8.51 -10.32
N ILE A 635 35.12 -7.99 -10.92
CA ILE A 635 35.17 -7.32 -12.23
C ILE A 635 35.36 -5.81 -12.05
N SER A 636 34.53 -5.18 -11.22
CA SER A 636 34.60 -3.73 -10.97
C SER A 636 33.98 -3.37 -9.63
N GLU A 637 34.38 -2.22 -9.09
CA GLU A 637 33.78 -1.58 -7.93
C GLU A 637 33.71 -0.08 -8.20
N THR A 638 32.52 0.44 -8.46
CA THR A 638 32.31 1.84 -8.88
C THR A 638 31.00 2.36 -8.31
N ASN A 639 31.00 3.57 -7.77
CA ASN A 639 29.80 4.31 -7.37
C ASN A 639 28.82 3.52 -6.48
N GLY A 640 29.33 2.80 -5.48
CA GLY A 640 28.47 2.03 -4.58
C GLY A 640 27.93 0.73 -5.21
N GLU A 641 28.55 0.23 -6.28
CA GLU A 641 28.23 -1.03 -6.93
C GLU A 641 29.47 -1.90 -7.07
N LEU A 642 29.34 -3.18 -6.71
CA LEU A 642 30.34 -4.21 -6.88
C LEU A 642 29.85 -5.25 -7.89
N THR A 643 30.68 -5.53 -8.90
CA THR A 643 30.39 -6.52 -9.92
C THR A 643 31.32 -7.72 -9.77
N VAL A 644 30.73 -8.92 -9.68
CA VAL A 644 31.44 -10.18 -9.39
C VAL A 644 31.00 -11.25 -10.36
N LYS A 645 31.95 -11.95 -10.99
CA LYS A 645 31.69 -13.10 -11.85
C LYS A 645 32.03 -14.39 -11.12
N GLY A 646 31.12 -15.35 -11.13
CA GLY A 646 31.36 -16.67 -10.57
C GLY A 646 32.03 -17.61 -11.57
N ASN A 647 32.87 -18.51 -11.08
CA ASN A 647 33.67 -19.43 -11.91
C ASN A 647 33.05 -20.84 -12.04
N GLY A 648 31.72 -20.95 -11.84
CA GLY A 648 30.96 -22.21 -11.87
C GLY A 648 30.86 -22.88 -10.50
N GLY A 649 29.81 -23.66 -10.23
CA GLY A 649 29.60 -24.27 -8.91
C GLY A 649 29.28 -23.24 -7.82
N LYS A 650 29.56 -23.55 -6.54
CA LYS A 650 29.26 -22.63 -5.42
C LYS A 650 30.29 -21.50 -5.37
N SER A 651 29.82 -20.26 -5.44
CA SER A 651 30.59 -19.03 -5.34
C SER A 651 30.12 -18.21 -4.14
N SER A 652 31.00 -17.37 -3.58
CA SER A 652 30.62 -16.45 -2.51
C SER A 652 31.35 -15.12 -2.56
N VAL A 653 30.70 -14.09 -2.01
CA VAL A 653 31.31 -12.80 -1.68
C VAL A 653 30.97 -12.47 -0.22
N THR A 654 31.99 -12.02 0.51
CA THR A 654 31.85 -11.45 1.83
C THR A 654 32.40 -10.03 1.84
N LEU A 655 31.61 -9.11 2.37
CA LEU A 655 31.96 -7.69 2.49
C LEU A 655 32.08 -7.32 3.96
N ARG A 656 33.15 -6.60 4.31
CA ARG A 656 33.39 -6.07 5.66
C ARG A 656 33.86 -4.62 5.59
N PRO A 657 33.65 -3.80 6.62
CA PRO A 657 34.32 -2.49 6.70
C PRO A 657 35.84 -2.62 6.58
N LEU A 658 36.49 -1.67 5.90
CA LEU A 658 37.96 -1.54 5.86
C LEU A 658 38.57 -1.10 7.20
#